data_AF-A0A4V1SJT2-F1
#
_entry.id   AF-A0A4V1SJT2-F1
#
_cell.length_a   1.000
_cell.length_b   1.000
_cell.length_c   1.000
_cell.angle_alpha   90.00
_cell.angle_beta   90.00
_cell.angle_gamma   90.00
#
_symmetry.space_group_name_H-M   'P 1'
#
loop_
_entity.id
_entity.type
_entity.pdbx_description
1 polymer ?
#
loop_
_entity_poly.entity_id
_entity_poly.type
_entity_poly.pdbx_seq_one_letter_code
_entity_poly.pdbx_strand_id
1 'polypeptide(L)'
;MSQSVRQSELFAGQDWQVLYRAFTQINFNASDPASINEALRDYIRSNYAEDFSDWIESSEFIAIVDLLSYLAGTLAFKSDINARENFLESAEARESILRLARFLSYNPRRNYPARGMLKIQGIRTDDDVYDASGNNLQNRLLSWNNPDDPDWFERFALVLNAAFVSSHQFGAPLKASILGSVRTQLYRLNARFGDCSLGFSSNVSGTTMPFELYNLDFDETNGFTERAPNLDSAMHCLYRADGNGADSPNTGFFMGFRQGTLSYAETTINQPTENQVIDLNVDNINETDVWVQTLNTDNTVRLDWTKVPAIFSDNITFNSISPDIRSIYSVVTRDRDQISLRFSDGRFGAAPVGKMRFWYRTSNGYQYQIRAADMQNISISIPYLNRRGIRKTLTLVLSLEESVANAATRETEEQIRLRAPQLYATQGRMVSGEDYNTFALKSNQATKIKAVNRIYSGHSRFLDLNDPTGSYQDVNMFSDDGLFYKERVKNYAEVPLTENKTPAELTTLYVQPAMKLVETYNVVQDYMMRQARSGQIAIPSGLAWIKATDSVFSSTGWFNQGTPLLRVGSTLLVRSGQTQKWVSITAVDDDPAQAVEEGVQGPVTLAEPIDSGSIIVGCVPSFSSTIPSDVMAQIQSRILTSIGFTLWYDYNPLDQRTFWSLRNAENIDTQPQVVGSAIKVFSCEYLPDAIWRFTSPGLRYTFESVKNVRFFFDGAKAVDYSTGQAHFDRIKILRYNADLLSGLGLGRDYELAVTKTITYSDGYADPRRIAVEFIDSDGDGVPDDPDTYYRVT
;
A
#
# COMPACT_ATOMS: atom_id res chain seq x y z
N MET A 1 -54.70 17.86 62.99
CA MET A 1 -54.28 18.51 61.73
C MET A 1 -52.76 18.70 61.62
N SER A 2 -51.98 18.92 62.70
CA SER A 2 -50.49 19.01 62.58
C SER A 2 -49.74 17.68 62.78
N GLN A 3 -50.34 16.67 63.42
CA GLN A 3 -49.73 15.34 63.53
C GLN A 3 -49.89 14.48 62.27
N SER A 4 -50.99 14.62 61.53
CA SER A 4 -51.22 13.91 60.26
C SER A 4 -50.33 14.43 59.13
N VAL A 5 -50.09 15.75 59.07
CA VAL A 5 -49.15 16.37 58.10
C VAL A 5 -47.70 16.02 58.44
N ARG A 6 -47.34 15.92 59.73
CA ARG A 6 -46.01 15.44 60.14
C ARG A 6 -45.82 13.94 59.91
N GLN A 7 -46.87 13.11 60.03
CA GLN A 7 -46.79 11.70 59.64
C GLN A 7 -46.67 11.54 58.13
N SER A 8 -47.43 12.27 57.32
CA SER A 8 -47.28 12.22 55.86
C SER A 8 -45.90 12.71 55.39
N GLU A 9 -45.32 13.73 56.04
CA GLU A 9 -43.94 14.15 55.75
C GLU A 9 -42.87 13.17 56.26
N LEU A 10 -43.13 12.44 57.36
CA LEU A 10 -42.23 11.38 57.84
C LEU A 10 -42.22 10.16 56.89
N PHE A 11 -43.36 9.87 56.25
CA PHE A 11 -43.48 8.80 55.25
C PHE A 11 -43.08 9.24 53.84
N ALA A 12 -43.12 10.53 53.50
CA ALA A 12 -42.56 11.06 52.24
C ALA A 12 -41.05 10.79 52.14
N GLY A 13 -40.34 10.75 53.27
CA GLY A 13 -38.94 10.31 53.36
C GLY A 13 -38.73 8.80 53.26
N GLN A 14 -39.79 7.99 53.25
CA GLN A 14 -39.78 6.53 53.05
C GLN A 14 -40.41 6.11 51.72
N ASP A 15 -41.08 7.01 51.00
CA ASP A 15 -41.72 6.72 49.70
C ASP A 15 -40.73 6.15 48.68
N TRP A 16 -39.48 6.62 48.66
CA TRP A 16 -38.46 6.04 47.79
C TRP A 16 -38.07 4.62 48.22
N GLN A 17 -38.04 4.31 49.52
CA GLN A 17 -37.78 2.94 50.00
C GLN A 17 -38.97 2.01 49.75
N VAL A 18 -40.20 2.51 49.83
CA VAL A 18 -41.44 1.78 49.50
C VAL A 18 -41.52 1.53 47.99
N LEU A 19 -41.23 2.54 47.15
CA LEU A 19 -41.07 2.39 45.71
C LEU A 19 -40.02 1.33 45.37
N TYR A 20 -38.81 1.42 45.93
CA TYR A 20 -37.74 0.44 45.71
C TYR A 20 -38.10 -0.97 46.19
N ARG A 21 -38.88 -1.13 47.26
CA ARG A 21 -39.41 -2.44 47.67
C ARG A 21 -40.48 -2.96 46.72
N ALA A 22 -41.39 -2.10 46.26
CA ALA A 22 -42.39 -2.46 45.24
C ALA A 22 -41.72 -2.93 43.93
N PHE A 23 -40.60 -2.32 43.51
CA PHE A 23 -39.80 -2.79 42.36
C PHE A 23 -39.33 -4.25 42.49
N THR A 24 -39.12 -4.78 43.70
CA THR A 24 -38.71 -6.18 43.88
C THR A 24 -39.85 -7.20 43.70
N GLN A 25 -41.10 -6.74 43.72
CA GLN A 25 -42.29 -7.59 43.63
C GLN A 25 -43.02 -7.47 42.28
N ILE A 26 -42.54 -6.61 41.37
CA ILE A 26 -43.14 -6.40 40.05
C ILE A 26 -42.49 -7.34 39.04
N ASN A 27 -43.31 -8.08 38.29
CA ASN A 27 -42.86 -8.94 37.21
C ASN A 27 -42.65 -8.13 35.91
N PHE A 28 -41.41 -7.76 35.61
CA PHE A 28 -41.05 -7.00 34.40
C PHE A 28 -41.17 -7.78 33.09
N ASN A 29 -41.41 -9.10 33.14
CA ASN A 29 -41.60 -9.92 31.94
C ASN A 29 -43.06 -9.91 31.44
N ALA A 30 -44.00 -9.39 32.25
CA ALA A 30 -45.39 -9.27 31.87
C ALA A 30 -45.57 -8.16 30.81
N SER A 31 -46.02 -8.55 29.62
CA SER A 31 -46.07 -7.67 28.44
C SER A 31 -47.40 -7.73 27.71
N ASP A 32 -48.07 -8.88 27.74
CA ASP A 32 -49.43 -9.04 27.25
C ASP A 32 -50.48 -8.72 28.34
N PRO A 33 -51.70 -8.30 27.96
CA PRO A 33 -52.73 -7.95 28.92
C PRO A 33 -53.05 -9.03 29.95
N ALA A 34 -52.93 -10.32 29.61
CA ALA A 34 -53.27 -11.40 30.54
C ALA A 34 -52.18 -11.60 31.61
N SER A 35 -50.89 -11.59 31.23
CA SER A 35 -49.80 -11.67 32.21
C SER A 35 -49.70 -10.42 33.09
N ILE A 36 -49.98 -9.23 32.54
CA ILE A 36 -50.03 -7.99 33.33
C ILE A 36 -51.16 -8.06 34.35
N ASN A 37 -52.30 -8.60 33.95
CA ASN A 37 -53.44 -8.80 34.83
C ASN A 37 -53.12 -9.78 35.97
N GLU A 38 -52.50 -10.92 35.65
CA GLU A 38 -52.04 -11.88 36.66
C GLU A 38 -51.04 -11.24 37.63
N ALA A 39 -50.04 -10.51 37.12
CA ALA A 39 -49.06 -9.80 37.94
C ALA A 39 -49.69 -8.72 38.83
N LEU A 40 -50.67 -7.96 38.31
CA LEU A 40 -51.41 -6.96 39.09
C LEU A 40 -52.25 -7.63 40.18
N ARG A 41 -52.94 -8.74 39.86
CA ARG A 41 -53.72 -9.50 40.85
C ARG A 41 -52.82 -10.05 41.95
N ASP A 42 -51.67 -10.62 41.60
CA ASP A 42 -50.72 -11.16 42.58
C ASP A 42 -50.05 -10.07 43.43
N TYR A 43 -49.77 -8.91 42.83
CA TYR A 43 -49.29 -7.73 43.55
C TYR A 43 -50.33 -7.23 44.57
N ILE A 44 -51.60 -7.16 44.18
CA ILE A 44 -52.69 -6.70 45.07
C ILE A 44 -52.95 -7.74 46.17
N ARG A 45 -52.95 -9.04 45.85
CA ARG A 45 -53.08 -10.14 46.83
C ARG A 45 -52.00 -10.13 47.89
N SER A 46 -50.76 -9.80 47.52
CA SER A 46 -49.62 -9.84 48.44
C SER A 46 -49.51 -8.59 49.31
N ASN A 47 -49.89 -7.42 48.80
CA ASN A 47 -49.71 -6.14 49.51
C ASN A 47 -50.98 -5.61 50.17
N TYR A 48 -52.17 -5.99 49.69
CA TYR A 48 -53.46 -5.47 50.15
C TYR A 48 -54.46 -6.61 50.42
N ALA A 49 -53.98 -7.72 50.99
CA ALA A 49 -54.79 -8.91 51.28
C ALA A 49 -56.01 -8.65 52.19
N GLU A 50 -55.91 -7.66 53.09
CA GLU A 50 -56.96 -7.32 54.05
C GLU A 50 -58.06 -6.45 53.42
N ASP A 51 -57.70 -5.59 52.47
CA ASP A 51 -58.63 -4.66 51.80
C ASP A 51 -59.33 -5.29 50.59
N PHE A 52 -58.64 -6.18 49.87
CA PHE A 52 -59.14 -6.82 48.64
C PHE A 52 -59.08 -8.35 48.75
N SER A 53 -60.21 -8.96 49.12
CA SER A 53 -60.34 -10.42 49.32
C SER A 53 -61.29 -11.10 48.32
N ASP A 54 -62.06 -10.34 47.54
CA ASP A 54 -63.01 -10.88 46.56
C ASP A 54 -62.41 -10.90 45.15
N TRP A 55 -62.24 -12.11 44.60
CA TRP A 55 -61.62 -12.38 43.31
C TRP A 55 -62.58 -13.04 42.30
N ILE A 56 -63.89 -12.89 42.48
CA ILE A 56 -64.90 -13.41 41.54
C ILE A 56 -64.88 -12.60 40.24
N GLU A 57 -64.82 -13.26 39.08
CA GLU A 57 -64.69 -12.61 37.76
C GLU A 57 -65.78 -11.58 37.45
N SER A 58 -66.96 -11.68 38.07
CA SER A 58 -68.06 -10.71 37.91
C SER A 58 -67.93 -9.44 38.75
N SER A 59 -66.87 -9.31 39.54
CA SER A 59 -66.65 -8.15 40.41
C SER A 59 -66.27 -6.91 39.60
N GLU A 60 -66.86 -5.76 39.95
CA GLU A 60 -66.53 -4.45 39.33
C GLU A 60 -65.04 -4.12 39.45
N PHE A 61 -64.43 -4.50 40.59
CA PHE A 61 -63.00 -4.31 40.81
C PHE A 61 -62.16 -5.10 39.80
N ILE A 62 -62.53 -6.34 39.51
CA ILE A 62 -61.83 -7.17 38.51
C ILE A 62 -62.01 -6.59 37.11
N ALA A 63 -63.20 -6.07 36.77
CA ALA A 63 -63.42 -5.39 35.50
C ALA A 63 -62.53 -4.14 35.31
N ILE A 64 -62.28 -3.38 36.40
CA ILE A 64 -61.34 -2.24 36.39
C ILE A 64 -59.90 -2.73 36.21
N VAL A 65 -59.49 -3.79 36.91
CA VAL A 65 -58.16 -4.40 36.76
C VAL A 65 -57.96 -4.91 35.33
N ASP A 66 -58.96 -5.54 34.74
CA ASP A 66 -58.93 -6.03 33.36
C ASP A 66 -58.78 -4.87 32.36
N LEU A 67 -59.54 -3.78 32.53
CA LEU A 67 -59.44 -2.58 31.69
C LEU A 67 -58.08 -1.88 31.84
N LEU A 68 -57.58 -1.77 33.07
CA LEU A 68 -56.26 -1.21 33.35
C LEU A 68 -55.15 -2.06 32.72
N SER A 69 -55.27 -3.39 32.81
CA SER A 69 -54.33 -4.34 32.22
C SER A 69 -54.33 -4.27 30.70
N TYR A 70 -55.50 -4.09 30.07
CA TYR A 70 -55.60 -3.85 28.64
C TYR A 70 -54.91 -2.55 28.23
N LEU A 71 -55.18 -1.44 28.93
CA LEU A 71 -54.52 -0.16 28.68
C LEU A 71 -53.00 -0.27 28.86
N ALA A 72 -52.56 -0.88 29.96
CA ALA A 72 -51.15 -1.12 30.27
C ALA A 72 -50.47 -1.96 29.18
N GLY A 73 -51.11 -3.04 28.71
CA GLY A 73 -50.60 -3.86 27.60
C GLY A 73 -50.46 -3.06 26.29
N THR A 74 -51.43 -2.20 25.95
CA THR A 74 -51.30 -1.35 24.75
C THR A 74 -50.18 -0.31 24.86
N LEU A 75 -49.97 0.25 26.06
CA LEU A 75 -48.87 1.18 26.31
C LEU A 75 -47.52 0.47 26.30
N ALA A 76 -47.44 -0.72 26.90
CA ALA A 76 -46.25 -1.57 26.89
C ALA A 76 -45.85 -1.92 25.46
N PHE A 77 -46.79 -2.34 24.62
CA PHE A 77 -46.56 -2.61 23.20
C PHE A 77 -46.04 -1.39 22.43
N LYS A 78 -46.66 -0.21 22.63
CA LYS A 78 -46.19 1.04 22.00
C LYS A 78 -44.80 1.43 22.48
N SER A 79 -44.51 1.25 23.78
CA SER A 79 -43.19 1.52 24.35
C SER A 79 -42.14 0.56 23.81
N ASP A 80 -42.48 -0.72 23.64
CA ASP A 80 -41.59 -1.73 23.06
C ASP A 80 -41.28 -1.42 21.58
N ILE A 81 -42.30 -1.11 20.76
CA ILE A 81 -42.08 -0.65 19.37
C ILE A 81 -41.17 0.58 19.36
N ASN A 82 -41.47 1.59 20.17
CA ASN A 82 -40.63 2.79 20.24
C ASN A 82 -39.18 2.46 20.65
N ALA A 83 -38.98 1.53 21.58
CA ALA A 83 -37.65 1.09 21.99
C ALA A 83 -36.92 0.37 20.85
N ARG A 84 -37.59 -0.53 20.12
CA ARG A 84 -37.03 -1.26 18.98
C ARG A 84 -36.69 -0.33 17.81
N GLU A 85 -37.52 0.67 17.55
CA GLU A 85 -37.31 1.67 16.49
C GLU A 85 -36.15 2.65 16.79
N ASN A 86 -35.62 2.67 18.02
CA ASN A 86 -34.47 3.50 18.40
C ASN A 86 -33.12 2.83 18.15
N PHE A 87 -33.07 1.51 17.92
CA PHE A 87 -31.83 0.81 17.62
C PHE A 87 -31.81 0.36 16.16
N LEU A 88 -30.68 0.60 15.48
CA LEU A 88 -30.57 0.34 14.04
C LEU A 88 -30.79 -1.13 13.71
N GLU A 89 -30.36 -2.05 14.58
CA GLU A 89 -30.49 -3.49 14.36
C GLU A 89 -31.94 -3.99 14.48
N SER A 90 -32.76 -3.37 15.33
CA SER A 90 -34.14 -3.79 15.62
C SER A 90 -35.22 -2.93 14.95
N ALA A 91 -34.86 -1.79 14.37
CA ALA A 91 -35.81 -0.92 13.69
C ALA A 91 -36.37 -1.60 12.42
N GLU A 92 -37.70 -1.56 12.26
CA GLU A 92 -38.40 -2.15 11.12
C GLU A 92 -38.89 -1.07 10.15
N ALA A 93 -39.32 0.08 10.66
CA ALA A 93 -39.77 1.18 9.82
C ALA A 93 -38.61 1.80 9.03
N ARG A 94 -38.74 1.85 7.70
CA ARG A 94 -37.70 2.41 6.81
C ARG A 94 -37.33 3.85 7.21
N GLU A 95 -38.30 4.67 7.61
CA GLU A 95 -38.02 6.05 8.06
C GLU A 95 -37.10 6.10 9.28
N SER A 96 -37.31 5.24 10.28
CA SER A 96 -36.45 5.12 11.46
C SER A 96 -35.06 4.66 11.07
N ILE A 97 -34.94 3.63 10.21
CA ILE A 97 -33.66 3.14 9.69
C ILE A 97 -32.91 4.27 8.97
N LEU A 98 -33.58 5.04 8.09
CA LEU A 98 -33.00 6.18 7.40
C LEU A 98 -32.56 7.28 8.39
N ARG A 99 -33.30 7.51 9.48
CA ARG A 99 -32.96 8.49 10.50
C ARG A 99 -31.75 8.06 11.35
N LEU A 100 -31.71 6.80 11.78
CA LEU A 100 -30.60 6.22 12.54
C LEU A 100 -29.33 6.12 11.69
N ALA A 101 -29.45 5.75 10.42
CA ALA A 101 -28.34 5.79 9.48
C ALA A 101 -27.75 7.20 9.33
N ARG A 102 -28.61 8.22 9.20
CA ARG A 102 -28.18 9.63 9.16
C ARG A 102 -27.52 10.09 10.45
N PHE A 103 -27.97 9.58 11.60
CA PHE A 103 -27.30 9.85 12.88
C PHE A 103 -25.84 9.34 12.87
N LEU A 104 -25.58 8.20 12.22
CA LEU A 104 -24.22 7.67 11.98
C LEU A 104 -23.50 8.36 10.80
N SER A 105 -24.01 9.47 10.27
CA SER A 105 -23.49 10.15 9.07
C SER A 105 -23.44 9.25 7.82
N TYR A 106 -24.25 8.19 7.77
CA TYR A 106 -24.49 7.39 6.58
C TYR A 106 -25.67 7.96 5.82
N ASN A 107 -25.50 8.19 4.51
CA ASN A 107 -26.56 8.65 3.62
C ASN A 107 -26.96 7.50 2.68
N PRO A 108 -28.06 6.79 2.97
CA PRO A 108 -28.55 5.72 2.12
C PRO A 108 -28.81 6.17 0.69
N ARG A 109 -28.33 5.37 -0.27
CA ARG A 109 -28.47 5.66 -1.69
C ARG A 109 -29.86 5.30 -2.20
N ARG A 110 -30.42 6.24 -2.96
CA ARG A 110 -31.62 6.04 -3.78
C ARG A 110 -31.28 5.22 -5.02
N ASN A 111 -32.26 5.02 -5.88
CA ASN A 111 -32.05 4.30 -7.14
C ASN A 111 -31.12 5.07 -8.11
N TYR A 112 -30.45 4.33 -8.99
CA TYR A 112 -29.66 4.86 -10.10
C TYR A 112 -30.33 4.48 -11.42
N PRO A 113 -30.62 5.46 -12.31
CA PRO A 113 -31.23 5.17 -13.60
C PRO A 113 -30.20 4.51 -14.53
N ALA A 114 -30.68 3.72 -15.50
CA ALA A 114 -29.85 3.33 -16.63
C ALA A 114 -29.37 4.59 -17.37
N ARG A 115 -28.08 4.67 -17.67
CA ARG A 115 -27.48 5.80 -18.38
C ARG A 115 -26.44 5.31 -19.38
N GLY A 116 -26.41 5.90 -20.57
CA GLY A 116 -25.45 5.52 -21.60
C GLY A 116 -25.38 6.56 -22.71
N MET A 117 -24.81 6.15 -23.83
CA MET A 117 -24.72 6.97 -25.04
C MET A 117 -25.35 6.20 -26.21
N LEU A 118 -26.08 6.91 -27.06
CA LEU A 118 -26.57 6.41 -28.33
C LEU A 118 -25.73 7.00 -29.46
N LYS A 119 -25.30 6.16 -30.40
CA LYS A 119 -24.60 6.55 -31.63
C LYS A 119 -25.61 7.09 -32.62
N ILE A 120 -25.27 8.20 -33.29
CA ILE A 120 -26.04 8.73 -34.41
C ILE A 120 -25.73 7.86 -35.63
N GLN A 121 -26.69 7.01 -36.00
CA GLN A 121 -26.61 6.13 -37.16
C GLN A 121 -27.13 6.79 -38.44
N GLY A 122 -27.99 7.80 -38.30
CA GLY A 122 -28.47 8.54 -39.46
C GLY A 122 -28.90 9.96 -39.13
N ILE A 123 -28.82 10.84 -40.12
CA ILE A 123 -29.23 12.23 -39.99
C ILE A 123 -30.05 12.67 -41.20
N ARG A 124 -30.98 13.60 -40.96
CA ARG A 124 -31.78 14.25 -41.99
C ARG A 124 -32.07 15.68 -41.56
N THR A 125 -32.00 16.64 -42.49
CA THR A 125 -32.39 18.04 -42.22
C THR A 125 -33.31 18.59 -43.29
N ASP A 126 -34.14 19.57 -42.93
CA ASP A 126 -35.01 20.34 -43.83
C ASP A 126 -34.31 21.64 -44.36
N ASP A 127 -33.03 21.84 -44.05
CA ASP A 127 -32.23 22.95 -44.56
C ASP A 127 -31.63 22.65 -45.94
N ASP A 128 -31.39 23.71 -46.72
CA ASP A 128 -30.82 23.60 -48.06
C ASP A 128 -29.29 23.51 -47.94
N VAL A 129 -28.77 22.29 -47.82
CA VAL A 129 -27.34 21.99 -47.72
C VAL A 129 -26.86 21.33 -49.01
N TYR A 130 -25.82 21.87 -49.62
CA TYR A 130 -25.26 21.36 -50.88
C TYR A 130 -23.96 20.59 -50.63
N ASP A 131 -23.77 19.45 -51.29
CA ASP A 131 -22.49 18.74 -51.31
C ASP A 131 -21.46 19.40 -52.24
N ALA A 132 -20.20 18.94 -52.22
CA ALA A 132 -19.15 19.45 -53.11
C ALA A 132 -19.45 19.27 -54.62
N SER A 133 -20.39 18.37 -54.96
CA SER A 133 -20.87 18.13 -56.33
C SER A 133 -22.09 19.00 -56.70
N GLY A 134 -22.59 19.84 -55.79
CA GLY A 134 -23.74 20.72 -56.01
C GLY A 134 -25.12 20.08 -55.81
N ASN A 135 -25.21 18.85 -55.29
CA ASN A 135 -26.48 18.18 -54.99
C ASN A 135 -27.07 18.67 -53.67
N ASN A 136 -28.37 18.92 -53.63
CA ASN A 136 -29.07 19.28 -52.39
C ASN A 136 -29.30 18.04 -51.51
N LEU A 137 -28.91 18.13 -50.23
CA LEU A 137 -29.04 17.09 -49.19
C LEU A 137 -30.31 17.24 -48.35
N GLN A 138 -31.15 18.24 -48.64
CA GLN A 138 -32.41 18.47 -47.95
C GLN A 138 -33.32 17.23 -47.96
N ASN A 139 -33.90 16.91 -46.80
CA ASN A 139 -34.83 15.80 -46.55
C ASN A 139 -34.30 14.40 -46.91
N ARG A 140 -33.03 14.26 -47.27
CA ARG A 140 -32.38 12.96 -47.50
C ARG A 140 -31.89 12.38 -46.19
N LEU A 141 -32.19 11.11 -45.94
CA LEU A 141 -31.59 10.38 -44.82
C LEU A 141 -30.17 9.96 -45.22
N LEU A 142 -29.18 10.43 -44.47
CA LEU A 142 -27.78 10.06 -44.62
C LEU A 142 -27.41 9.10 -43.50
N SER A 143 -26.97 7.89 -43.85
CA SER A 143 -26.55 6.87 -42.90
C SER A 143 -25.06 6.93 -42.63
N TRP A 144 -24.67 6.65 -41.38
CA TRP A 144 -23.28 6.51 -40.97
C TRP A 144 -22.66 5.27 -41.59
N ASN A 145 -21.42 5.39 -42.09
CA ASN A 145 -20.67 4.32 -42.74
C ASN A 145 -21.44 3.56 -43.82
N ASN A 146 -22.10 4.28 -44.72
CA ASN A 146 -22.84 3.67 -45.82
C ASN A 146 -21.87 3.18 -46.92
N PRO A 147 -21.78 1.86 -47.22
CA PRO A 147 -20.90 1.35 -48.28
C PRO A 147 -21.33 1.77 -49.69
N ASP A 148 -22.60 2.12 -49.90
CA ASP A 148 -23.14 2.52 -51.21
C ASP A 148 -22.85 3.99 -51.56
N ASP A 149 -22.35 4.79 -50.61
CA ASP A 149 -22.05 6.22 -50.79
C ASP A 149 -20.61 6.55 -50.38
N PRO A 150 -19.64 6.61 -51.31
CA PRO A 150 -18.23 6.87 -50.98
C PRO A 150 -17.99 8.19 -50.22
N ASP A 151 -18.84 9.21 -50.44
CA ASP A 151 -18.72 10.54 -49.83
C ASP A 151 -19.64 10.70 -48.60
N TRP A 152 -20.10 9.59 -48.02
CA TRP A 152 -21.05 9.60 -46.90
C TRP A 152 -20.58 10.49 -45.74
N PHE A 153 -19.28 10.45 -45.41
CA PHE A 153 -18.73 11.16 -44.25
C PHE A 153 -18.75 12.68 -44.45
N GLU A 154 -18.41 13.15 -45.65
CA GLU A 154 -18.46 14.57 -46.00
C GLU A 154 -19.89 15.09 -45.88
N ARG A 155 -20.84 14.40 -46.54
CA ARG A 155 -22.26 14.76 -46.51
C ARG A 155 -22.81 14.77 -45.09
N PHE A 156 -22.40 13.78 -44.28
CA PHE A 156 -22.80 13.68 -42.88
C PHE A 156 -22.28 14.87 -42.06
N ALA A 157 -21.01 15.22 -42.23
CA ALA A 157 -20.38 16.36 -41.57
C ALA A 157 -20.97 17.70 -42.02
N LEU A 158 -21.32 17.86 -43.30
CA LEU A 158 -21.95 19.08 -43.83
C LEU A 158 -23.32 19.35 -43.20
N VAL A 159 -24.17 18.33 -43.09
CA VAL A 159 -25.49 18.47 -42.45
C VAL A 159 -25.35 18.79 -40.96
N LEU A 160 -24.42 18.16 -40.24
CA LEU A 160 -24.15 18.52 -38.84
C LEU A 160 -23.57 19.92 -38.69
N ASN A 161 -22.69 20.36 -39.59
CA ASN A 161 -22.12 21.71 -39.60
C ASN A 161 -23.15 22.81 -39.91
N ALA A 162 -24.27 22.46 -40.56
CA ALA A 162 -25.41 23.37 -40.71
C ALA A 162 -26.15 23.55 -39.37
N ALA A 163 -26.20 22.50 -38.55
CA ALA A 163 -26.82 22.51 -37.23
C ALA A 163 -25.91 23.02 -36.10
N PHE A 164 -24.59 22.94 -36.26
CA PHE A 164 -23.62 23.49 -35.30
C PHE A 164 -23.54 25.02 -35.36
N VAL A 165 -23.10 25.59 -34.24
CA VAL A 165 -22.78 27.03 -34.18
C VAL A 165 -21.61 27.33 -35.13
N SER A 166 -21.70 28.44 -35.86
CA SER A 166 -20.71 28.82 -36.90
C SER A 166 -19.28 28.94 -36.39
N SER A 167 -19.08 29.24 -35.10
CA SER A 167 -17.76 29.36 -34.48
C SER A 167 -17.09 28.04 -34.13
N HIS A 168 -17.86 26.94 -34.02
CA HIS A 168 -17.38 25.62 -33.56
C HIS A 168 -17.98 24.50 -34.41
N GLN A 169 -17.58 24.46 -35.68
CA GLN A 169 -17.95 23.41 -36.62
C GLN A 169 -17.10 22.15 -36.40
N PHE A 170 -17.53 21.04 -36.98
CA PHE A 170 -16.77 19.80 -36.99
C PHE A 170 -15.34 20.04 -37.50
N GLY A 171 -14.35 19.64 -36.68
CA GLY A 171 -12.93 20.00 -36.86
C GLY A 171 -12.42 21.02 -35.83
N ALA A 172 -13.29 21.89 -35.31
CA ALA A 172 -13.00 22.88 -34.26
C ALA A 172 -13.94 22.65 -33.04
N PRO A 173 -13.66 21.64 -32.19
CA PRO A 173 -14.52 21.30 -31.07
C PRO A 173 -14.49 22.35 -29.95
N LEU A 174 -15.57 22.43 -29.18
CA LEU A 174 -15.65 23.30 -28.00
C LEU A 174 -14.72 22.82 -26.87
N LYS A 175 -14.65 21.50 -26.69
CA LYS A 175 -13.82 20.82 -25.70
C LYS A 175 -13.31 19.51 -26.30
N ALA A 176 -12.06 19.14 -26.03
CA ALA A 176 -11.51 17.85 -26.45
C ALA A 176 -10.63 17.29 -25.33
N SER A 177 -10.78 15.99 -25.03
CA SER A 177 -9.89 15.24 -24.13
C SER A 177 -9.90 13.75 -24.51
N ILE A 178 -9.00 12.97 -23.93
CA ILE A 178 -8.91 11.52 -24.12
C ILE A 178 -9.56 10.85 -22.90
N LEU A 179 -10.66 10.13 -23.13
CA LEU A 179 -11.39 9.41 -22.09
C LEU A 179 -11.35 7.91 -22.40
N GLY A 180 -10.80 7.12 -21.47
CA GLY A 180 -10.71 5.66 -21.64
C GLY A 180 -9.98 5.25 -22.92
N SER A 181 -8.87 5.93 -23.25
CA SER A 181 -8.08 5.75 -24.48
C SER A 181 -8.80 6.12 -25.80
N VAL A 182 -9.99 6.74 -25.73
CA VAL A 182 -10.74 7.21 -26.91
C VAL A 182 -10.74 8.74 -26.94
N ARG A 183 -10.36 9.33 -28.08
CA ARG A 183 -10.40 10.78 -28.26
C ARG A 183 -11.86 11.22 -28.33
N THR A 184 -12.26 12.11 -27.42
CA THR A 184 -13.63 12.60 -27.29
C THR A 184 -13.66 14.11 -27.47
N GLN A 185 -14.60 14.58 -28.30
CA GLN A 185 -14.78 15.99 -28.67
C GLN A 185 -16.23 16.40 -28.42
N LEU A 186 -16.43 17.60 -27.86
CA LEU A 186 -17.75 18.19 -27.62
C LEU A 186 -18.07 19.21 -28.72
N TYR A 187 -19.26 19.10 -29.28
CA TYR A 187 -19.81 20.04 -30.27
C TYR A 187 -21.11 20.64 -29.76
N ARG A 188 -21.34 21.92 -30.12
CA ARG A 188 -22.49 22.71 -29.69
C ARG A 188 -23.44 22.90 -30.88
N LEU A 189 -24.67 22.42 -30.73
CA LEU A 189 -25.75 22.65 -31.68
C LEU A 189 -26.29 24.08 -31.50
N ASN A 190 -26.72 24.70 -32.59
CA ASN A 190 -27.43 25.98 -32.56
C ASN A 190 -28.93 25.76 -32.26
N ALA A 191 -29.20 24.96 -31.23
CA ALA A 191 -30.52 24.54 -30.78
C ALA A 191 -30.66 24.86 -29.29
N ARG A 192 -31.80 25.41 -28.87
CA ARG A 192 -32.11 25.66 -27.45
C ARG A 192 -32.66 24.39 -26.82
N PHE A 193 -32.16 24.04 -25.63
CA PHE A 193 -32.56 22.82 -24.92
C PHE A 193 -34.06 22.78 -24.64
N GLY A 194 -34.65 23.91 -24.22
CA GLY A 194 -36.09 24.00 -23.93
C GLY A 194 -37.02 23.82 -25.14
N ASP A 195 -36.51 23.95 -26.37
CA ASP A 195 -37.28 23.75 -27.60
C ASP A 195 -37.26 22.30 -28.10
N CYS A 196 -36.43 21.44 -27.51
CA CYS A 196 -36.19 20.07 -27.98
C CYS A 196 -37.12 19.06 -27.28
N SER A 197 -37.74 18.17 -28.05
CA SER A 197 -38.44 17.00 -27.49
C SER A 197 -37.49 15.82 -27.44
N LEU A 198 -36.97 15.52 -26.25
CA LEU A 198 -35.86 14.59 -26.04
C LEU A 198 -36.29 13.21 -25.49
N GLY A 199 -37.58 13.06 -25.16
CA GLY A 199 -38.14 11.82 -24.65
C GLY A 199 -38.35 10.76 -25.73
N PHE A 200 -38.07 9.50 -25.41
CA PHE A 200 -38.39 8.34 -26.23
C PHE A 200 -38.72 7.12 -25.36
N SER A 201 -39.35 6.11 -25.94
CA SER A 201 -39.64 4.84 -25.24
C SER A 201 -38.94 3.69 -25.94
N SER A 202 -38.40 2.76 -25.15
CA SER A 202 -37.83 1.51 -25.68
C SER A 202 -38.33 0.32 -24.90
N ASN A 203 -38.41 -0.85 -25.55
CA ASN A 203 -38.75 -2.10 -24.89
C ASN A 203 -37.47 -2.79 -24.43
N VAL A 204 -37.30 -2.92 -23.11
CA VAL A 204 -36.15 -3.58 -22.50
C VAL A 204 -36.66 -4.79 -21.73
N SER A 205 -36.19 -5.99 -22.09
CA SER A 205 -36.59 -7.25 -21.45
C SER A 205 -38.11 -7.46 -21.36
N GLY A 206 -38.85 -7.03 -22.39
CA GLY A 206 -40.30 -7.21 -22.49
C GLY A 206 -41.15 -6.10 -21.86
N THR A 207 -40.54 -5.12 -21.19
CA THR A 207 -41.25 -3.97 -20.60
C THR A 207 -40.90 -2.69 -21.34
N THR A 208 -41.92 -1.92 -21.74
CA THR A 208 -41.72 -0.59 -22.35
C THR A 208 -41.40 0.42 -21.27
N MET A 209 -40.25 1.10 -21.40
CA MET A 209 -39.77 2.08 -20.43
C MET A 209 -39.52 3.44 -21.10
N PRO A 210 -39.81 4.57 -20.40
CA PRO A 210 -39.48 5.90 -20.89
C PRO A 210 -38.01 6.25 -20.62
N PHE A 211 -37.39 6.88 -21.60
CA PHE A 211 -36.03 7.40 -21.60
C PHE A 211 -36.02 8.84 -22.12
N GLU A 212 -34.96 9.56 -21.82
CA GLU A 212 -34.77 10.93 -22.27
C GLU A 212 -33.32 11.13 -22.67
N LEU A 213 -33.10 11.84 -23.78
CA LEU A 213 -31.77 12.38 -24.08
C LEU A 213 -31.47 13.54 -23.16
N TYR A 214 -30.21 13.67 -22.74
CA TYR A 214 -29.80 14.77 -21.87
C TYR A 214 -28.69 15.61 -22.49
N ASN A 215 -28.55 16.84 -21.99
CA ASN A 215 -27.48 17.73 -22.39
C ASN A 215 -26.17 17.28 -21.74
N LEU A 216 -25.32 16.63 -22.54
CA LEU A 216 -24.13 15.96 -22.04
C LEU A 216 -22.95 16.94 -21.86
N ASP A 217 -22.10 16.62 -20.90
CA ASP A 217 -20.72 17.11 -20.80
C ASP A 217 -19.79 15.95 -20.44
N PHE A 218 -18.49 16.20 -20.45
CA PHE A 218 -17.52 15.25 -19.94
C PHE A 218 -16.42 15.93 -19.15
N ASP A 219 -15.84 15.19 -18.21
CA ASP A 219 -14.67 15.58 -17.46
C ASP A 219 -13.72 14.38 -17.29
N GLU A 220 -12.42 14.64 -17.13
CA GLU A 220 -11.41 13.58 -16.97
C GLU A 220 -11.60 12.81 -15.67
N THR A 221 -12.13 13.48 -14.64
CA THR A 221 -12.36 12.87 -13.31
C THR A 221 -13.70 12.12 -13.24
N ASN A 222 -14.78 12.75 -13.71
CA ASN A 222 -16.14 12.24 -13.52
C ASN A 222 -16.69 11.47 -14.74
N GLY A 223 -15.95 11.42 -15.84
CA GLY A 223 -16.41 10.84 -17.10
C GLY A 223 -17.56 11.65 -17.71
N PHE A 224 -18.56 10.97 -18.26
CA PHE A 224 -19.74 11.60 -18.88
C PHE A 224 -20.74 12.05 -17.83
N THR A 225 -21.13 13.32 -17.88
CA THR A 225 -22.05 13.94 -16.92
C THR A 225 -23.17 14.69 -17.63
N GLU A 226 -24.28 14.92 -16.93
CA GLU A 226 -25.38 15.75 -17.42
C GLU A 226 -25.18 17.17 -16.89
N ARG A 227 -25.28 18.17 -17.77
CA ARG A 227 -25.23 19.58 -17.38
C ARG A 227 -26.47 19.94 -16.57
N ALA A 228 -26.33 20.90 -15.65
CA ALA A 228 -27.47 21.46 -14.94
C ALA A 228 -28.54 21.91 -15.96
N PRO A 229 -29.81 21.44 -15.83
CA PRO A 229 -30.83 21.75 -16.81
C PRO A 229 -31.07 23.26 -16.92
N ASN A 230 -30.92 23.81 -18.12
CA ASN A 230 -31.22 25.21 -18.40
C ASN A 230 -31.91 25.28 -19.77
N LEU A 231 -33.14 25.80 -19.78
CA LEU A 231 -33.99 25.88 -20.97
C LEU A 231 -33.37 26.74 -22.08
N ASP A 232 -32.59 27.76 -21.71
CA ASP A 232 -31.90 28.66 -22.66
C ASP A 232 -30.54 28.12 -23.11
N SER A 233 -30.05 27.06 -22.47
CA SER A 233 -28.76 26.46 -22.84
C SER A 233 -28.82 25.80 -24.21
N ALA A 234 -27.67 25.77 -24.90
CA ALA A 234 -27.58 25.04 -26.15
C ALA A 234 -27.49 23.53 -25.92
N MET A 235 -28.04 22.74 -26.84
CA MET A 235 -27.86 21.29 -26.88
C MET A 235 -26.44 20.93 -27.34
N HIS A 236 -25.82 19.91 -26.75
CA HIS A 236 -24.50 19.43 -27.14
C HIS A 236 -24.54 17.98 -27.64
N CYS A 237 -23.57 17.62 -28.48
CA CYS A 237 -23.31 16.24 -28.90
C CYS A 237 -21.82 15.94 -28.82
N LEU A 238 -21.47 14.66 -28.74
CA LEU A 238 -20.08 14.20 -28.79
C LEU A 238 -19.70 13.72 -30.17
N TYR A 239 -18.41 13.82 -30.47
CA TYR A 239 -17.76 12.97 -31.45
C TYR A 239 -16.66 12.18 -30.74
N ARG A 240 -16.62 10.86 -30.97
CA ARG A 240 -15.59 9.97 -30.43
C ARG A 240 -14.85 9.32 -31.58
N ALA A 241 -13.54 9.12 -31.41
CA ALA A 241 -12.68 8.45 -32.37
C ALA A 241 -11.66 7.56 -31.63
N ASP A 242 -11.76 6.25 -31.86
CA ASP A 242 -10.90 5.23 -31.26
C ASP A 242 -9.76 4.75 -32.18
N GLY A 243 -9.74 5.22 -33.44
CA GLY A 243 -8.73 4.86 -34.43
C GLY A 243 -9.01 3.55 -35.19
N ASN A 244 -10.09 2.82 -34.88
CA ASN A 244 -10.42 1.54 -35.51
C ASN A 244 -11.35 1.64 -36.73
N GLY A 245 -11.52 2.86 -37.27
CA GLY A 245 -12.38 3.13 -38.44
C GLY A 245 -13.84 3.44 -38.09
N ALA A 246 -14.64 3.73 -39.11
CA ALA A 246 -16.02 4.23 -38.96
C ALA A 246 -17.03 3.16 -38.48
N ASP A 247 -16.73 1.88 -38.72
CA ASP A 247 -17.51 0.74 -38.24
C ASP A 247 -17.37 0.50 -36.74
N SER A 248 -16.36 1.09 -36.09
CA SER A 248 -16.17 0.87 -34.66
C SER A 248 -17.39 1.38 -33.85
N PRO A 249 -17.85 0.60 -32.84
CA PRO A 249 -18.85 1.04 -31.87
C PRO A 249 -18.52 2.36 -31.18
N ASN A 250 -17.22 2.67 -31.03
CA ASN A 250 -16.73 3.84 -30.30
C ASN A 250 -16.35 5.02 -31.21
N THR A 251 -16.45 4.87 -32.53
CA THR A 251 -16.20 5.96 -33.50
C THR A 251 -17.50 6.48 -34.09
N GLY A 252 -17.74 7.79 -33.97
CA GLY A 252 -18.93 8.46 -34.49
C GLY A 252 -19.44 9.58 -33.60
N PHE A 253 -20.65 10.05 -33.89
CA PHE A 253 -21.33 11.05 -33.07
C PHE A 253 -22.24 10.38 -32.04
N PHE A 254 -22.30 10.93 -30.82
CA PHE A 254 -23.06 10.36 -29.72
C PHE A 254 -23.89 11.41 -28.98
N MET A 255 -25.03 10.97 -28.44
CA MET A 255 -25.83 11.70 -27.48
C MET A 255 -26.05 10.88 -26.22
N GLY A 256 -26.06 11.52 -25.05
CA GLY A 256 -26.31 10.85 -23.79
C GLY A 256 -27.81 10.57 -23.59
N PHE A 257 -28.14 9.42 -23.01
CA PHE A 257 -29.50 9.08 -22.59
C PHE A 257 -29.55 8.63 -21.13
N ARG A 258 -30.70 8.85 -20.50
CA ARG A 258 -31.04 8.34 -19.16
C ARG A 258 -32.44 7.78 -19.13
N GLN A 259 -32.67 6.81 -18.25
CA GLN A 259 -34.00 6.31 -17.96
C GLN A 259 -34.77 7.29 -17.06
N GLY A 260 -36.06 7.46 -17.34
CA GLY A 260 -36.96 8.30 -16.56
C GLY A 260 -37.17 9.68 -17.17
N THR A 261 -38.00 10.48 -16.50
CA THR A 261 -38.43 11.80 -17.00
C THR A 261 -37.88 12.89 -16.10
N LEU A 262 -37.28 13.93 -16.67
CA LEU A 262 -36.86 15.12 -15.95
C LEU A 262 -38.07 16.03 -15.69
N SER A 263 -38.19 16.53 -14.46
CA SER A 263 -39.26 17.45 -14.06
C SER A 263 -38.70 18.49 -13.08
N TYR A 264 -39.49 19.52 -12.80
CA TYR A 264 -39.10 20.54 -11.83
C TYR A 264 -40.27 20.99 -10.95
N ALA A 265 -39.94 21.44 -9.76
CA ALA A 265 -40.83 22.16 -8.86
C ALA A 265 -40.30 23.59 -8.64
N GLU A 266 -41.19 24.56 -8.51
CA GLU A 266 -40.82 25.96 -8.23
C GLU A 266 -41.34 26.38 -6.86
N THR A 267 -40.55 27.17 -6.15
CA THR A 267 -40.96 27.76 -4.87
C THR A 267 -40.36 29.16 -4.75
N THR A 268 -41.13 30.09 -4.23
CA THR A 268 -40.64 31.46 -3.98
C THR A 268 -40.38 31.65 -2.51
N ILE A 269 -39.16 32.07 -2.17
CA ILE A 269 -38.72 32.35 -0.81
C ILE A 269 -38.55 33.85 -0.67
N ASN A 270 -39.46 34.50 0.06
CA ASN A 270 -39.51 35.96 0.16
C ASN A 270 -38.41 36.54 1.05
N GLN A 271 -37.98 35.80 2.07
CA GLN A 271 -36.94 36.22 3.01
C GLN A 271 -35.98 35.07 3.27
N PRO A 272 -34.68 35.33 3.41
CA PRO A 272 -33.70 34.29 3.73
C PRO A 272 -33.97 33.77 5.15
N THR A 273 -34.49 32.56 5.26
CA THR A 273 -34.61 31.87 6.55
C THR A 273 -33.43 30.93 6.75
N GLU A 274 -32.84 30.98 7.94
CA GLU A 274 -31.70 30.13 8.29
C GLU A 274 -32.11 28.65 8.36
N ASN A 275 -31.22 27.75 7.92
CA ASN A 275 -31.43 26.30 7.96
C ASN A 275 -32.72 25.82 7.27
N GLN A 276 -33.16 26.53 6.23
CA GLN A 276 -34.39 26.19 5.52
C GLN A 276 -34.31 24.78 4.92
N VAL A 277 -35.40 24.02 5.06
CA VAL A 277 -35.58 22.70 4.46
C VAL A 277 -36.80 22.73 3.55
N ILE A 278 -36.66 22.19 2.34
CA ILE A 278 -37.72 22.12 1.34
C ILE A 278 -37.92 20.66 0.96
N ASP A 279 -39.14 20.17 1.16
CA ASP A 279 -39.49 18.78 0.89
C ASP A 279 -40.09 18.63 -0.51
N LEU A 280 -39.55 17.67 -1.26
CA LEU A 280 -40.10 17.22 -2.54
C LEU A 280 -40.74 15.85 -2.35
N ASN A 281 -42.07 15.84 -2.27
CA ASN A 281 -42.90 14.64 -2.01
C ASN A 281 -43.23 13.90 -3.31
N VAL A 282 -42.22 13.63 -4.14
CA VAL A 282 -42.35 12.85 -5.37
C VAL A 282 -41.57 11.56 -5.19
N ASP A 283 -42.24 10.44 -5.45
CA ASP A 283 -41.65 9.12 -5.27
C ASP A 283 -40.63 8.81 -6.38
N ASN A 284 -39.65 7.96 -6.07
CA ASN A 284 -38.63 7.45 -7.00
C ASN A 284 -37.74 8.53 -7.64
N ILE A 285 -37.42 9.61 -6.90
CA ILE A 285 -36.41 10.56 -7.37
C ILE A 285 -35.04 9.89 -7.28
N ASN A 286 -34.31 9.93 -8.39
CA ASN A 286 -33.01 9.27 -8.47
C ASN A 286 -31.88 9.98 -7.71
N GLU A 287 -30.79 9.24 -7.48
CA GLU A 287 -29.69 9.74 -6.65
C GLU A 287 -28.89 10.89 -7.30
N THR A 288 -28.67 10.80 -8.61
CA THR A 288 -27.73 11.67 -9.33
C THR A 288 -28.36 12.98 -9.80
N ASP A 289 -29.64 12.98 -10.17
CA ASP A 289 -30.23 14.04 -11.00
C ASP A 289 -31.14 14.92 -10.14
N VAL A 290 -30.49 15.74 -9.32
CA VAL A 290 -31.14 16.72 -8.45
C VAL A 290 -30.35 18.03 -8.51
N TRP A 291 -30.96 19.08 -9.04
CA TRP A 291 -30.34 20.41 -9.16
C TRP A 291 -31.21 21.50 -8.55
N VAL A 292 -30.55 22.54 -8.04
CA VAL A 292 -31.22 23.70 -7.44
C VAL A 292 -30.74 24.97 -8.12
N GLN A 293 -31.68 25.79 -8.55
CA GLN A 293 -31.42 27.03 -9.29
C GLN A 293 -32.20 28.19 -8.67
N THR A 294 -31.62 29.39 -8.70
CA THR A 294 -32.39 30.63 -8.52
C THR A 294 -32.69 31.23 -9.88
N LEU A 295 -33.91 31.77 -10.02
CA LEU A 295 -34.42 32.38 -11.24
C LEU A 295 -34.51 33.90 -11.08
N ASN A 296 -34.34 34.59 -12.20
CA ASN A 296 -34.71 35.99 -12.34
C ASN A 296 -36.25 36.13 -12.53
N THR A 297 -36.74 37.36 -12.52
CA THR A 297 -38.17 37.67 -12.74
C THR A 297 -38.68 37.23 -14.11
N ASP A 298 -37.79 37.08 -15.10
CA ASP A 298 -38.07 36.60 -16.46
C ASP A 298 -37.96 35.07 -16.61
N ASN A 299 -37.83 34.32 -15.50
CA ASN A 299 -37.62 32.87 -15.45
C ASN A 299 -36.29 32.36 -16.05
N THR A 300 -35.34 33.25 -16.35
CA THR A 300 -33.97 32.85 -16.71
C THR A 300 -33.18 32.41 -15.48
N VAL A 301 -32.21 31.50 -15.66
CA VAL A 301 -31.36 31.02 -14.55
C VAL A 301 -30.38 32.13 -14.14
N ARG A 302 -30.45 32.54 -12.88
CA ARG A 302 -29.53 33.51 -12.26
C ARG A 302 -28.29 32.84 -11.67
N LEU A 303 -28.50 31.74 -10.96
CA LEU A 303 -27.45 31.03 -10.25
C LEU A 303 -27.81 29.55 -10.09
N ASP A 304 -26.86 28.69 -10.44
CA ASP A 304 -26.87 27.26 -10.13
C ASP A 304 -26.23 27.03 -8.75
N TRP A 305 -26.92 26.35 -7.85
CA TRP A 305 -26.38 26.01 -6.54
C TRP A 305 -25.49 24.77 -6.63
N THR A 306 -24.47 24.69 -5.78
CA THR A 306 -23.56 23.54 -5.73
C THR A 306 -24.05 22.48 -4.75
N LYS A 307 -24.19 21.23 -5.21
CA LYS A 307 -24.59 20.09 -4.37
C LYS A 307 -23.43 19.67 -3.48
N VAL A 308 -23.66 19.60 -2.18
CA VAL A 308 -22.72 19.00 -1.22
C VAL A 308 -22.64 17.50 -1.48
N PRO A 309 -21.43 16.94 -1.70
CA PRO A 309 -21.27 15.50 -1.83
C PRO A 309 -21.81 14.77 -0.60
N ALA A 310 -22.62 13.73 -0.81
CA ALA A 310 -23.09 12.86 0.27
C ALA A 310 -22.00 11.81 0.60
N ILE A 311 -20.83 12.27 1.04
CA ILE A 311 -19.73 11.43 1.53
C ILE A 311 -19.85 11.32 3.06
N PHE A 312 -19.25 10.28 3.65
CA PHE A 312 -19.21 10.12 5.11
C PHE A 312 -18.62 11.38 5.77
N SER A 313 -19.30 11.88 6.81
CA SER A 313 -18.96 13.11 7.55
C SER A 313 -19.19 14.45 6.82
N ASP A 314 -19.47 14.43 5.51
CA ASP A 314 -19.79 15.66 4.78
C ASP A 314 -21.24 16.09 5.05
N ASN A 315 -21.40 17.35 5.46
CA ASN A 315 -22.68 18.00 5.67
C ASN A 315 -22.62 19.47 5.22
N ILE A 316 -23.73 20.20 5.33
CA ILE A 316 -23.79 21.57 4.82
C ILE A 316 -22.85 22.55 5.54
N THR A 317 -22.44 22.23 6.77
CA THR A 317 -21.49 23.03 7.57
C THR A 317 -20.04 22.57 7.45
N PHE A 318 -19.81 21.27 7.26
CA PHE A 318 -18.49 20.64 7.16
C PHE A 318 -18.45 19.86 5.85
N ASN A 319 -17.80 20.41 4.83
CA ASN A 319 -17.65 19.75 3.55
C ASN A 319 -16.35 20.20 2.87
N SER A 320 -16.03 19.54 1.77
CA SER A 320 -14.83 19.75 0.96
C SER A 320 -14.97 20.86 -0.11
N ILE A 321 -16.12 21.55 -0.19
CA ILE A 321 -16.32 22.63 -1.17
C ILE A 321 -15.52 23.86 -0.74
N SER A 322 -14.95 24.57 -1.71
CA SER A 322 -14.22 25.83 -1.44
C SER A 322 -15.10 26.81 -0.64
N PRO A 323 -14.59 27.43 0.43
CA PRO A 323 -15.31 28.44 1.21
C PRO A 323 -15.82 29.63 0.40
N ASP A 324 -15.23 29.90 -0.77
CA ASP A 324 -15.68 30.97 -1.68
C ASP A 324 -17.06 30.69 -2.29
N ILE A 325 -17.41 29.40 -2.44
CA ILE A 325 -18.69 28.96 -2.98
C ILE A 325 -19.70 28.89 -1.82
N ARG A 326 -20.43 29.99 -1.60
CA ARG A 326 -21.40 30.06 -0.50
C ARG A 326 -22.75 29.40 -0.83
N SER A 327 -23.14 29.32 -2.10
CA SER A 327 -24.47 28.82 -2.51
C SER A 327 -24.49 27.31 -2.63
N ILE A 328 -24.59 26.63 -1.49
CA ILE A 328 -24.53 25.17 -1.36
C ILE A 328 -25.85 24.60 -0.83
N TYR A 329 -26.16 23.36 -1.22
CA TYR A 329 -27.31 22.61 -0.70
C TYR A 329 -26.96 21.13 -0.49
N SER A 330 -27.64 20.48 0.45
CA SER A 330 -27.53 19.04 0.68
C SER A 330 -28.86 18.35 0.42
N VAL A 331 -28.81 17.14 -0.14
CA VAL A 331 -30.00 16.31 -0.44
C VAL A 331 -30.11 15.21 0.60
N VAL A 332 -31.24 15.15 1.28
CA VAL A 332 -31.53 14.13 2.30
C VAL A 332 -32.60 13.19 1.77
N THR A 333 -32.30 11.90 1.76
CA THR A 333 -33.23 10.84 1.34
C THR A 333 -34.31 10.60 2.40
N ARG A 334 -35.56 10.44 1.96
CA ARG A 334 -36.73 10.04 2.76
C ARG A 334 -37.29 8.70 2.25
N ASP A 335 -38.38 8.24 2.88
CA ASP A 335 -39.10 7.06 2.41
C ASP A 335 -39.54 7.22 0.95
N ARG A 336 -39.67 6.10 0.23
CA ARG A 336 -40.03 6.04 -1.20
C ARG A 336 -39.12 6.87 -2.13
N ASP A 337 -37.87 7.08 -1.75
CA ASP A 337 -36.87 7.88 -2.47
C ASP A 337 -37.28 9.34 -2.68
N GLN A 338 -38.21 9.84 -1.86
CA GLN A 338 -38.47 11.27 -1.75
C GLN A 338 -37.26 12.00 -1.18
N ILE A 339 -37.18 13.32 -1.35
CA ILE A 339 -36.05 14.10 -0.86
C ILE A 339 -36.46 15.33 -0.07
N SER A 340 -35.55 15.74 0.81
CA SER A 340 -35.54 17.04 1.48
C SER A 340 -34.26 17.77 1.09
N LEU A 341 -34.42 18.97 0.56
CA LEU A 341 -33.32 19.87 0.23
C LEU A 341 -33.06 20.76 1.44
N ARG A 342 -31.89 20.61 2.06
CA ARG A 342 -31.46 21.44 3.18
C ARG A 342 -30.48 22.50 2.70
N PHE A 343 -30.69 23.73 3.16
CA PHE A 343 -29.86 24.89 2.87
C PHE A 343 -29.10 25.38 4.11
N SER A 344 -28.10 26.23 3.88
CA SER A 344 -27.25 26.77 4.93
C SER A 344 -27.94 27.88 5.75
N ASP A 345 -27.28 28.34 6.81
CA ASP A 345 -27.78 29.28 7.80
C ASP A 345 -27.39 30.75 7.54
N GLY A 346 -26.77 31.05 6.39
CA GLY A 346 -26.29 32.42 6.10
C GLY A 346 -24.87 32.71 6.61
N ARG A 347 -24.32 31.88 7.52
CA ARG A 347 -22.96 32.02 8.05
C ARG A 347 -21.97 31.18 7.24
N PHE A 348 -22.13 29.86 7.23
CA PHE A 348 -21.23 28.93 6.52
C PHE A 348 -21.53 28.85 5.02
N GLY A 349 -22.75 29.21 4.61
CA GLY A 349 -23.19 29.31 3.23
C GLY A 349 -24.32 30.34 3.11
N ALA A 350 -24.78 30.60 1.90
CA ALA A 350 -25.89 31.51 1.66
C ALA A 350 -27.22 30.86 2.06
N ALA A 351 -28.05 31.61 2.78
CA ALA A 351 -29.45 31.25 2.99
C ALA A 351 -30.23 31.45 1.67
N PRO A 352 -31.17 30.55 1.34
CA PRO A 352 -31.86 30.58 0.06
C PRO A 352 -32.86 31.75 0.03
N VAL A 353 -32.92 32.46 -1.10
CA VAL A 353 -33.83 33.61 -1.29
C VAL A 353 -34.19 33.77 -2.77
N GLY A 354 -35.40 34.24 -3.04
CA GLY A 354 -35.93 34.50 -4.37
C GLY A 354 -36.74 33.34 -4.94
N LYS A 355 -37.02 33.42 -6.25
CA LYS A 355 -37.71 32.36 -6.98
C LYS A 355 -36.73 31.23 -7.25
N MET A 356 -37.00 30.04 -6.72
CA MET A 356 -36.14 28.87 -6.87
C MET A 356 -36.82 27.80 -7.70
N ARG A 357 -36.02 27.06 -8.46
CA ARG A 357 -36.42 25.89 -9.24
C ARG A 357 -35.59 24.69 -8.80
N PHE A 358 -36.28 23.59 -8.51
CA PHE A 358 -35.69 22.32 -8.11
C PHE A 358 -35.95 21.31 -9.22
N TRP A 359 -34.89 20.91 -9.91
CA TRP A 359 -34.96 19.87 -10.93
C TRP A 359 -34.75 18.50 -10.30
N TYR A 360 -35.55 17.53 -10.71
CA TYR A 360 -35.45 16.14 -10.27
C TYR A 360 -35.85 15.19 -11.40
N ARG A 361 -35.22 14.02 -11.47
CA ARG A 361 -35.61 12.96 -12.40
C ARG A 361 -36.26 11.80 -11.66
N THR A 362 -37.45 11.39 -12.11
CA THR A 362 -38.12 10.19 -11.60
C THR A 362 -37.75 8.98 -12.46
N SER A 363 -37.16 7.96 -11.84
CA SER A 363 -36.70 6.73 -12.51
C SER A 363 -37.51 5.51 -12.05
N ASN A 364 -37.37 4.37 -12.74
CA ASN A 364 -38.15 3.16 -12.45
C ASN A 364 -37.65 2.36 -11.23
N GLY A 365 -36.40 2.59 -10.79
CA GLY A 365 -35.81 1.92 -9.64
C GLY A 365 -35.51 0.43 -9.81
N TYR A 366 -35.42 -0.08 -11.04
CA TYR A 366 -35.12 -1.49 -11.29
C TYR A 366 -33.65 -1.73 -11.65
N GLN A 367 -33.17 -2.95 -11.40
CA GLN A 367 -31.88 -3.42 -11.88
C GLN A 367 -32.09 -4.25 -13.15
N TYR A 368 -31.48 -3.84 -14.26
CA TYR A 368 -31.60 -4.49 -15.56
C TYR A 368 -30.42 -4.13 -16.47
N GLN A 369 -30.28 -4.89 -17.55
CA GLN A 369 -29.32 -4.63 -18.64
C GLN A 369 -30.07 -4.29 -19.91
N ILE A 370 -29.64 -3.21 -20.58
CA ILE A 370 -30.12 -2.81 -21.90
C ILE A 370 -29.16 -3.41 -22.93
N ARG A 371 -29.66 -4.24 -23.83
CA ARG A 371 -28.87 -4.78 -24.94
C ARG A 371 -28.89 -3.81 -26.12
N ALA A 372 -27.86 -3.86 -26.97
CA ALA A 372 -27.81 -3.05 -28.20
C ALA A 372 -29.06 -3.24 -29.09
N ALA A 373 -29.60 -4.46 -29.13
CA ALA A 373 -30.81 -4.79 -29.89
C ALA A 373 -32.10 -4.18 -29.31
N ASP A 374 -32.11 -3.83 -28.02
CA ASP A 374 -33.29 -3.28 -27.34
C ASP A 374 -33.51 -1.79 -27.68
N MET A 375 -32.48 -1.12 -28.20
CA MET A 375 -32.46 0.32 -28.52
C MET A 375 -31.88 0.56 -29.91
N GLN A 376 -32.73 0.46 -30.93
CA GLN A 376 -32.37 0.64 -32.33
C GLN A 376 -33.29 1.66 -32.98
N ASN A 377 -32.78 2.46 -33.92
CA ASN A 377 -33.57 3.34 -34.79
C ASN A 377 -34.46 4.34 -34.04
N ILE A 378 -33.98 4.86 -32.90
CA ILE A 378 -34.67 5.89 -32.12
C ILE A 378 -34.60 7.20 -32.89
N SER A 379 -35.75 7.75 -33.27
CA SER A 379 -35.84 8.99 -34.05
C SER A 379 -36.16 10.18 -33.16
N ILE A 380 -35.25 11.16 -33.12
CA ILE A 380 -35.43 12.41 -32.35
C ILE A 380 -35.28 13.60 -33.29
N SER A 381 -36.14 14.60 -33.15
CA SER A 381 -36.09 15.84 -33.95
C SER A 381 -35.68 17.02 -33.09
N ILE A 382 -34.58 17.66 -33.47
CA ILE A 382 -33.99 18.81 -32.80
C ILE A 382 -34.18 20.06 -33.67
N PRO A 383 -34.96 21.06 -33.22
CA PRO A 383 -35.04 22.33 -33.91
C PRO A 383 -33.76 23.15 -33.70
N TYR A 384 -33.17 23.63 -34.78
CA TYR A 384 -31.96 24.48 -34.75
C TYR A 384 -32.14 25.73 -35.62
N LEU A 385 -31.32 26.74 -35.38
CA LEU A 385 -31.24 27.93 -36.24
C LEU A 385 -30.10 27.74 -37.25
N ASN A 386 -30.41 27.82 -38.53
CA ASN A 386 -29.38 27.77 -39.57
C ASN A 386 -28.55 29.07 -39.61
N ARG A 387 -27.54 29.12 -40.50
CA ARG A 387 -26.65 30.29 -40.62
C ARG A 387 -27.36 31.61 -40.97
N ARG A 388 -28.56 31.53 -41.53
CA ARG A 388 -29.40 32.69 -41.89
C ARG A 388 -30.36 33.10 -40.76
N GLY A 389 -30.31 32.41 -39.62
CA GLY A 389 -31.22 32.65 -38.49
C GLY A 389 -32.63 32.08 -38.67
N ILE A 390 -32.83 31.20 -39.65
CA ILE A 390 -34.13 30.56 -39.91
C ILE A 390 -34.21 29.25 -39.11
N ARG A 391 -35.35 29.00 -38.47
CA ARG A 391 -35.61 27.76 -37.74
C ARG A 391 -35.77 26.60 -38.70
N LYS A 392 -34.96 25.57 -38.49
CA LYS A 392 -34.86 24.32 -39.25
C LYS A 392 -34.89 23.14 -38.27
N THR A 393 -35.08 21.94 -38.80
CA THR A 393 -35.21 20.71 -38.02
C THR A 393 -34.13 19.72 -38.44
N LEU A 394 -33.42 19.17 -37.45
CA LEU A 394 -32.49 18.07 -37.61
C LEU A 394 -33.14 16.81 -37.01
N THR A 395 -33.47 15.83 -37.85
CA THR A 395 -33.89 14.50 -37.39
C THR A 395 -32.66 13.61 -37.26
N LEU A 396 -32.45 13.04 -36.08
CA LEU A 396 -31.40 12.10 -35.75
C LEU A 396 -32.01 10.70 -35.60
N VAL A 397 -31.34 9.70 -36.17
CA VAL A 397 -31.62 8.28 -35.95
C VAL A 397 -30.49 7.72 -35.09
N LEU A 398 -30.85 7.24 -33.91
CA LEU A 398 -29.96 6.86 -32.83
C LEU A 398 -30.07 5.38 -32.52
N SER A 399 -28.95 4.72 -32.27
CA SER A 399 -28.91 3.31 -31.83
C SER A 399 -27.87 3.12 -30.72
N LEU A 400 -28.11 2.12 -29.88
CA LEU A 400 -27.16 1.68 -28.86
C LEU A 400 -26.20 0.65 -29.47
N GLU A 401 -24.90 0.90 -29.40
CA GLU A 401 -23.88 -0.02 -29.93
C GLU A 401 -23.34 -0.99 -28.88
N GLU A 402 -23.31 -0.57 -27.61
CA GLU A 402 -22.78 -1.35 -26.50
C GLU A 402 -23.84 -1.53 -25.40
N SER A 403 -23.91 -2.71 -24.80
CA SER A 403 -24.89 -2.97 -23.75
C SER A 403 -24.62 -2.15 -22.48
N VAL A 404 -25.68 -1.67 -21.83
CA VAL A 404 -25.61 -0.84 -20.62
C VAL A 404 -26.19 -1.60 -19.44
N ALA A 405 -25.41 -1.75 -18.35
CA ALA A 405 -25.81 -2.50 -17.14
C ALA A 405 -25.52 -1.73 -15.84
N ASN A 406 -25.86 -0.43 -15.80
CA ASN A 406 -25.59 0.44 -14.65
C ASN A 406 -26.84 0.89 -13.89
N ALA A 407 -28.03 0.38 -14.24
CA ALA A 407 -29.23 0.61 -13.45
C ALA A 407 -29.15 -0.14 -12.11
N ALA A 408 -29.48 0.53 -11.01
CA ALA A 408 -29.44 -0.07 -9.68
C ALA A 408 -30.67 0.36 -8.87
N THR A 409 -31.19 -0.58 -8.07
CA THR A 409 -32.27 -0.32 -7.12
C THR A 409 -31.78 0.56 -5.97
N ARG A 410 -32.70 1.15 -5.21
CA ARG A 410 -32.39 1.77 -3.91
C ARG A 410 -31.83 0.72 -2.94
N GLU A 411 -31.11 1.17 -1.92
CA GLU A 411 -30.65 0.26 -0.86
C GLU A 411 -31.84 -0.34 -0.09
N THR A 412 -31.76 -1.64 0.18
CA THR A 412 -32.71 -2.34 1.04
C THR A 412 -32.47 -1.99 2.50
N GLU A 413 -33.48 -2.18 3.34
CA GLU A 413 -33.41 -1.96 4.78
C GLU A 413 -32.28 -2.79 5.41
N GLU A 414 -32.17 -4.06 5.00
CA GLU A 414 -31.12 -4.98 5.44
C GLU A 414 -29.71 -4.49 5.05
N GLN A 415 -29.56 -3.97 3.82
CA GLN A 415 -28.28 -3.41 3.37
C GLN A 415 -27.90 -2.18 4.19
N ILE A 416 -28.85 -1.31 4.51
CA ILE A 416 -28.59 -0.12 5.32
C ILE A 416 -28.20 -0.52 6.75
N ARG A 417 -28.90 -1.49 7.34
CA ARG A 417 -28.59 -2.02 8.70
C ARG A 417 -27.18 -2.59 8.77
N LEU A 418 -26.73 -3.31 7.74
CA LEU A 418 -25.39 -3.89 7.69
C LEU A 418 -24.29 -2.85 7.39
N ARG A 419 -24.53 -1.95 6.43
CA ARG A 419 -23.49 -1.03 5.91
C ARG A 419 -23.26 0.19 6.79
N ALA A 420 -24.29 0.75 7.40
CA ALA A 420 -24.14 1.98 8.16
C ALA A 420 -23.16 1.85 9.35
N PRO A 421 -23.20 0.78 10.18
CA PRO A 421 -22.21 0.57 11.24
C PRO A 421 -20.80 0.30 10.70
N GLN A 422 -20.68 -0.49 9.62
CA GLN A 422 -19.39 -0.82 9.03
C GLN A 422 -18.70 0.41 8.44
N LEU A 423 -19.42 1.25 7.69
CA LEU A 423 -18.86 2.48 7.15
C LEU A 423 -18.49 3.46 8.28
N TYR A 424 -19.33 3.53 9.32
CA TYR A 424 -19.02 4.33 10.51
C TYR A 424 -17.74 3.85 11.20
N ALA A 425 -17.52 2.54 11.33
CA ALA A 425 -16.29 1.99 11.90
C ALA A 425 -15.03 2.41 11.12
N THR A 426 -15.09 2.42 9.78
CA THR A 426 -13.98 2.85 8.92
C THR A 426 -13.73 4.37 8.93
N GLN A 427 -14.67 5.17 9.45
CA GLN A 427 -14.60 6.64 9.44
C GLN A 427 -14.34 7.25 8.04
N GLY A 428 -14.79 6.56 6.99
CA GLY A 428 -14.56 6.97 5.59
C GLY A 428 -13.11 6.84 5.12
N ARG A 429 -12.28 6.03 5.77
CA ARG A 429 -10.86 5.79 5.43
C ARG A 429 -10.60 4.29 5.29
N MET A 430 -9.63 3.93 4.45
CA MET A 430 -9.15 2.55 4.30
C MET A 430 -7.81 2.43 5.01
N VAL A 431 -7.78 1.91 6.24
CA VAL A 431 -6.55 1.75 7.04
C VAL A 431 -6.28 0.28 7.30
N SER A 432 -7.26 -0.44 7.83
CA SER A 432 -7.17 -1.88 8.09
C SER A 432 -7.45 -2.69 6.82
N GLY A 433 -7.00 -3.96 6.79
CA GLY A 433 -7.33 -4.88 5.70
C GLY A 433 -8.84 -5.11 5.54
N GLU A 434 -9.58 -5.05 6.65
CA GLU A 434 -11.05 -5.15 6.65
C GLU A 434 -11.70 -3.90 6.08
N ASP A 435 -11.13 -2.71 6.31
CA ASP A 435 -11.64 -1.44 5.78
C ASP A 435 -11.65 -1.44 4.24
N TYR A 436 -10.68 -2.09 3.59
CA TYR A 436 -10.68 -2.22 2.13
C TYR A 436 -11.88 -3.02 1.61
N ASN A 437 -12.38 -3.99 2.39
CA ASN A 437 -13.54 -4.78 2.03
C ASN A 437 -14.85 -4.03 2.29
N THR A 438 -14.93 -3.31 3.42
CA THR A 438 -16.15 -2.59 3.83
C THR A 438 -16.31 -1.25 3.12
N PHE A 439 -15.22 -0.54 2.79
CA PHE A 439 -15.28 0.75 2.09
C PHE A 439 -15.93 0.66 0.70
N ALA A 440 -15.77 -0.47 0.01
CA ALA A 440 -16.42 -0.72 -1.26
C ALA A 440 -17.96 -0.65 -1.17
N LEU A 441 -18.53 -0.98 0.00
CA LEU A 441 -19.96 -0.96 0.25
C LEU A 441 -20.56 0.45 0.22
N LYS A 442 -19.73 1.51 0.22
CA LYS A 442 -20.17 2.90 -0.01
C LYS A 442 -20.86 3.09 -1.37
N SER A 443 -20.58 2.24 -2.34
CA SER A 443 -21.20 2.26 -3.67
C SER A 443 -22.10 1.07 -3.88
N ASN A 444 -23.34 1.30 -4.33
CA ASN A 444 -24.25 0.24 -4.76
C ASN A 444 -23.85 -0.41 -6.10
N GLN A 445 -23.00 0.26 -6.88
CA GLN A 445 -22.61 -0.20 -8.21
C GLN A 445 -21.30 -0.99 -8.19
N ALA A 446 -20.42 -0.72 -7.23
CA ALA A 446 -19.12 -1.38 -7.14
C ALA A 446 -19.27 -2.72 -6.42
N THR A 447 -19.24 -3.83 -7.18
CA THR A 447 -19.29 -5.19 -6.64
C THR A 447 -17.91 -5.71 -6.23
N LYS A 448 -16.83 -5.20 -6.85
CA LYS A 448 -15.45 -5.59 -6.56
C LYS A 448 -14.52 -4.41 -6.79
N ILE A 449 -13.72 -4.07 -5.78
CA ILE A 449 -12.63 -3.11 -5.90
C ILE A 449 -11.32 -3.90 -5.76
N LYS A 450 -10.46 -3.82 -6.77
CA LYS A 450 -9.10 -4.35 -6.70
C LYS A 450 -8.16 -3.17 -6.42
N ALA A 451 -7.77 -2.99 -5.17
CA ALA A 451 -6.66 -2.11 -4.84
C ALA A 451 -5.35 -2.86 -5.15
N VAL A 452 -4.55 -2.32 -6.06
CA VAL A 452 -3.17 -2.79 -6.28
C VAL A 452 -2.27 -1.85 -5.51
N ASN A 453 -1.86 -2.27 -4.33
CA ASN A 453 -0.93 -1.51 -3.52
C ASN A 453 0.45 -1.53 -4.21
N ARG A 454 0.91 -0.38 -4.70
CA ARG A 454 2.22 -0.25 -5.37
C ARG A 454 3.32 0.25 -4.43
N ILE A 455 2.96 0.82 -3.28
CA ILE A 455 3.90 1.37 -2.29
C ILE A 455 3.23 1.26 -0.91
N TYR A 456 3.76 0.44 -0.02
CA TYR A 456 3.19 0.23 1.31
C TYR A 456 4.16 0.70 2.39
N SER A 457 3.65 1.50 3.33
CA SER A 457 4.33 1.89 4.56
C SER A 457 3.53 1.28 5.72
N GLY A 458 3.98 0.13 6.24
CA GLY A 458 3.49 -0.40 7.52
C GLY A 458 3.01 -1.85 7.50
N HIS A 459 3.93 -2.83 7.46
CA HIS A 459 3.62 -4.27 7.49
C HIS A 459 2.60 -4.66 8.57
N SER A 460 1.50 -5.30 8.15
CA SER A 460 0.55 -5.99 9.04
C SER A 460 1.21 -7.26 9.57
N ARG A 461 1.20 -7.44 10.89
CA ARG A 461 1.91 -8.51 11.61
C ARG A 461 1.36 -9.93 11.37
N PHE A 462 0.27 -10.08 10.59
CA PHE A 462 -0.45 -11.35 10.42
C PHE A 462 -0.42 -11.91 8.99
N LEU A 463 0.23 -11.22 8.03
CA LEU A 463 0.34 -11.71 6.67
C LEU A 463 1.82 -11.73 6.27
N ASP A 464 2.45 -12.90 6.41
CA ASP A 464 3.80 -13.13 5.91
C ASP A 464 3.75 -13.26 4.39
N LEU A 465 4.17 -12.19 3.71
CA LEU A 465 4.26 -12.13 2.27
C LEU A 465 5.63 -12.71 1.89
N ASN A 466 5.67 -13.98 1.46
CA ASN A 466 6.92 -14.61 1.01
C ASN A 466 7.52 -13.78 -0.14
N ASP A 467 8.55 -12.99 0.14
CA ASP A 467 9.29 -12.21 -0.84
C ASP A 467 10.28 -13.14 -1.56
N PRO A 468 10.04 -13.50 -2.84
CA PRO A 468 10.95 -14.39 -3.57
C PRO A 468 12.28 -13.71 -3.94
N THR A 469 12.41 -12.39 -3.72
CA THR A 469 13.63 -11.64 -4.04
C THR A 469 14.63 -11.61 -2.89
N GLY A 470 14.23 -12.00 -1.68
CA GLY A 470 15.07 -11.95 -0.48
C GLY A 470 15.47 -10.54 -0.04
N SER A 471 14.77 -9.50 -0.53
CA SER A 471 15.11 -8.11 -0.22
C SER A 471 14.66 -7.69 1.17
N TYR A 472 13.55 -8.27 1.65
CA TYR A 472 12.94 -7.90 2.94
C TYR A 472 12.63 -9.10 3.84
N GLN A 473 12.99 -10.30 3.42
CA GLN A 473 12.83 -11.55 4.19
C GLN A 473 14.00 -12.48 3.91
N ASP A 474 14.37 -13.29 4.91
CA ASP A 474 15.38 -14.32 4.76
C ASP A 474 14.89 -15.39 3.78
N VAL A 475 15.63 -15.61 2.70
CA VAL A 475 15.32 -16.64 1.69
C VAL A 475 16.41 -17.69 1.68
N ASN A 476 15.99 -18.96 1.78
CA ASN A 476 16.89 -20.09 1.58
C ASN A 476 16.83 -20.55 0.12
N MET A 477 17.92 -20.35 -0.61
CA MET A 477 18.07 -20.82 -1.99
C MET A 477 19.01 -22.02 -2.05
N PHE A 478 18.65 -23.03 -2.85
CA PHE A 478 19.49 -24.20 -3.09
C PHE A 478 20.02 -24.18 -4.52
N SER A 479 21.28 -24.57 -4.70
CA SER A 479 21.88 -24.75 -6.02
C SER A 479 22.81 -25.96 -6.06
N ASP A 480 22.91 -26.59 -7.24
CA ASP A 480 23.87 -27.63 -7.58
C ASP A 480 25.04 -27.13 -8.47
N ASP A 481 25.05 -25.85 -8.86
CA ASP A 481 25.99 -25.27 -9.84
C ASP A 481 27.01 -24.27 -9.26
N GLY A 482 27.24 -24.35 -7.94
CA GLY A 482 28.17 -23.46 -7.23
C GLY A 482 29.64 -23.74 -7.54
N LEU A 483 30.41 -22.69 -7.81
CA LEU A 483 31.85 -22.72 -8.07
C LEU A 483 32.56 -21.81 -7.08
N PHE A 484 33.60 -22.32 -6.42
CA PHE A 484 34.39 -21.56 -5.45
C PHE A 484 35.77 -21.21 -6.00
N TYR A 485 36.02 -19.91 -6.19
CA TYR A 485 37.23 -19.39 -6.80
C TYR A 485 38.12 -18.67 -5.80
N LYS A 486 39.41 -18.69 -6.13
CA LYS A 486 40.44 -17.90 -5.47
C LYS A 486 41.10 -16.99 -6.48
N GLU A 487 40.86 -15.69 -6.33
CA GLU A 487 41.29 -14.67 -7.27
C GLU A 487 42.39 -13.81 -6.64
N ARG A 488 43.49 -13.64 -7.38
CA ARG A 488 44.56 -12.73 -6.96
C ARG A 488 44.30 -11.35 -7.52
N VAL A 489 44.43 -10.35 -6.66
CA VAL A 489 44.20 -8.94 -6.97
C VAL A 489 45.46 -8.16 -6.63
N LYS A 490 45.73 -7.09 -7.37
CA LYS A 490 46.79 -6.14 -7.06
C LYS A 490 46.14 -4.83 -6.66
N ASN A 491 46.19 -4.51 -5.38
CA ASN A 491 45.67 -3.27 -4.84
C ASN A 491 46.76 -2.20 -4.97
N TYR A 492 46.46 -1.08 -5.62
CA TYR A 492 47.41 0.01 -5.75
C TYR A 492 46.74 1.37 -5.63
N ALA A 493 47.49 2.34 -5.12
CA ALA A 493 47.12 3.74 -5.04
C ALA A 493 48.30 4.58 -5.54
N GLU A 494 48.01 5.55 -6.41
CA GLU A 494 49.00 6.49 -6.93
C GLU A 494 48.72 7.88 -6.38
N VAL A 495 49.76 8.52 -5.84
CA VAL A 495 49.67 9.86 -5.25
C VAL A 495 50.60 10.80 -6.01
N PRO A 496 50.06 11.79 -6.74
CA PRO A 496 50.86 12.83 -7.40
C PRO A 496 51.66 13.65 -6.39
N LEU A 497 52.91 13.98 -6.74
CA LEU A 497 53.75 14.82 -5.88
C LEU A 497 53.22 16.26 -5.73
N THR A 498 52.33 16.70 -6.62
CA THR A 498 51.65 18.00 -6.56
C THR A 498 50.71 18.15 -5.37
N GLU A 499 50.28 17.05 -4.75
CA GLU A 499 49.39 17.11 -3.57
C GLU A 499 50.11 17.56 -2.29
N ASN A 500 51.45 17.67 -2.29
CA ASN A 500 52.26 18.15 -1.15
C ASN A 500 51.93 17.50 0.21
N LYS A 501 51.49 16.24 0.21
CA LYS A 501 51.18 15.51 1.45
C LYS A 501 52.44 15.28 2.26
N THR A 502 52.33 15.47 3.57
CA THR A 502 53.41 15.17 4.51
C THR A 502 53.67 13.65 4.57
N PRO A 503 54.89 13.21 4.94
CA PRO A 503 55.17 11.79 5.13
C PRO A 503 54.22 11.12 6.13
N ALA A 504 53.81 11.84 7.18
CA ALA A 504 52.83 11.34 8.14
C ALA A 504 51.48 11.05 7.50
N GLU A 505 50.95 12.00 6.72
CA GLU A 505 49.68 11.84 5.99
C GLU A 505 49.74 10.67 4.99
N LEU A 506 50.84 10.53 4.25
CA LEU A 506 51.02 9.41 3.32
C LEU A 506 50.98 8.05 4.04
N THR A 507 51.64 7.95 5.20
CA THR A 507 51.63 6.70 5.96
C THR A 507 50.26 6.36 6.56
N THR A 508 49.53 7.35 7.07
CA THR A 508 48.21 7.14 7.66
C THR A 508 47.12 6.89 6.63
N LEU A 509 47.20 7.50 5.44
CA LEU A 509 46.17 7.36 4.41
C LEU A 509 46.37 6.17 3.49
N TYR A 510 47.61 5.72 3.27
CA TYR A 510 47.89 4.67 2.26
C TYR A 510 48.57 3.43 2.84
N VAL A 511 49.52 3.57 3.76
CA VAL A 511 50.27 2.41 4.28
C VAL A 511 49.46 1.66 5.34
N GLN A 512 48.93 2.35 6.36
CA GLN A 512 48.15 1.71 7.42
C GLN A 512 46.85 1.07 6.90
N PRO A 513 46.05 1.73 6.03
CA PRO A 513 44.82 1.12 5.52
C PRO A 513 45.11 -0.09 4.64
N ALA A 514 46.20 -0.08 3.86
CA ALA A 514 46.57 -1.23 3.03
C ALA A 514 46.84 -2.50 3.84
N MET A 515 47.33 -2.38 5.09
CA MET A 515 47.56 -3.54 5.97
C MET A 515 46.28 -4.06 6.63
N LYS A 516 45.23 -3.24 6.66
CA LYS A 516 43.90 -3.60 7.19
C LYS A 516 42.95 -4.13 6.10
N LEU A 517 43.37 -4.15 4.84
CA LEU A 517 42.58 -4.74 3.76
C LEU A 517 42.50 -6.26 3.96
N VAL A 518 41.28 -6.79 3.94
CA VAL A 518 41.02 -8.24 4.08
C VAL A 518 41.71 -9.02 2.96
N GLU A 519 41.79 -8.46 1.76
CA GLU A 519 42.47 -9.12 0.66
C GLU A 519 43.97 -9.31 0.94
N THR A 520 44.62 -8.36 1.61
CA THR A 520 46.05 -8.48 1.98
C THR A 520 46.23 -9.47 3.13
N TYR A 521 45.33 -9.47 4.11
CA TYR A 521 45.28 -10.49 5.16
C TYR A 521 45.18 -11.91 4.57
N ASN A 522 44.25 -12.10 3.64
CA ASN A 522 44.02 -13.39 2.98
C ASN A 522 45.25 -13.91 2.24
N VAL A 523 46.07 -13.05 1.62
CA VAL A 523 47.32 -13.48 0.95
C VAL A 523 48.27 -14.13 1.96
N VAL A 524 48.45 -13.47 3.10
CA VAL A 524 49.37 -13.92 4.16
C VAL A 524 48.84 -15.20 4.78
N GLN A 525 47.56 -15.22 5.15
CA GLN A 525 46.91 -16.36 5.78
C GLN A 525 46.89 -17.58 4.85
N ASP A 526 46.56 -17.41 3.57
CA ASP A 526 46.59 -18.48 2.57
C ASP A 526 48.00 -19.06 2.38
N TYR A 527 49.03 -18.21 2.38
CA TYR A 527 50.40 -18.67 2.30
C TYR A 527 50.78 -19.49 3.55
N MET A 528 50.53 -18.97 4.75
CA MET A 528 50.82 -19.67 6.00
C MET A 528 50.07 -21.00 6.10
N MET A 529 48.80 -21.01 5.70
CA MET A 529 47.97 -22.22 5.72
C MET A 529 48.52 -23.31 4.79
N ARG A 530 49.01 -22.94 3.61
CA ARG A 530 49.70 -23.88 2.71
C ARG A 530 50.96 -24.46 3.35
N GLN A 531 51.76 -23.63 4.00
CA GLN A 531 52.98 -24.07 4.67
C GLN A 531 52.67 -25.01 5.85
N ALA A 532 51.65 -24.68 6.65
CA ALA A 532 51.16 -25.52 7.75
C ALA A 532 50.67 -26.88 7.23
N ARG A 533 49.86 -26.93 6.17
CA ARG A 533 49.40 -28.19 5.54
C ARG A 533 50.53 -29.03 4.97
N SER A 534 51.55 -28.40 4.39
CA SER A 534 52.74 -29.11 3.88
C SER A 534 53.73 -29.55 4.97
N GLY A 535 53.46 -29.24 6.24
CA GLY A 535 54.34 -29.55 7.37
C GLY A 535 55.63 -28.72 7.45
N GLN A 536 55.71 -27.61 6.71
CA GLN A 536 56.88 -26.70 6.71
C GLN A 536 56.88 -25.79 7.95
N ILE A 537 55.70 -25.50 8.50
CA ILE A 537 55.56 -24.89 9.84
C ILE A 537 55.53 -26.03 10.86
N ALA A 538 56.68 -26.29 11.48
CA ALA A 538 56.82 -27.38 12.44
C ALA A 538 56.42 -26.92 13.86
N ILE A 539 55.52 -27.69 14.49
CA ILE A 539 55.22 -27.59 15.91
C ILE A 539 55.94 -28.71 16.69
N PRO A 540 56.26 -28.51 17.98
CA PRO A 540 56.85 -29.55 18.82
C PRO A 540 55.98 -30.82 18.84
N SER A 541 56.62 -31.99 18.80
CA SER A 541 55.90 -33.27 18.83
C SER A 541 55.26 -33.50 20.20
N GLY A 542 53.96 -33.84 20.20
CA GLY A 542 53.22 -34.07 21.44
C GLY A 542 52.82 -32.79 22.18
N LEU A 543 52.81 -31.63 21.51
CA LEU A 543 52.24 -30.40 22.05
C LEU A 543 50.77 -30.64 22.45
N ALA A 544 50.46 -30.47 23.73
CA ALA A 544 49.15 -30.78 24.30
C ALA A 544 48.61 -29.60 25.13
N TRP A 545 47.30 -29.40 25.06
CA TRP A 545 46.56 -28.39 25.82
C TRP A 545 46.24 -28.89 27.23
N ILE A 546 46.53 -28.10 28.25
CA ILE A 546 46.15 -28.36 29.65
C ILE A 546 45.19 -27.26 30.09
N LYS A 547 43.94 -27.64 30.38
CA LYS A 547 42.88 -26.70 30.75
C LYS A 547 43.00 -26.28 32.22
N ALA A 548 42.88 -24.98 32.50
CA ALA A 548 42.85 -24.39 33.84
C ALA A 548 41.43 -24.01 34.28
N THR A 549 40.70 -23.27 33.44
CA THR A 549 39.27 -22.91 33.63
C THR A 549 38.51 -23.00 32.31
N ASP A 550 37.20 -23.22 32.38
CA ASP A 550 36.31 -23.08 31.23
C ASP A 550 35.23 -22.02 31.47
N SER A 551 34.78 -21.44 30.36
CA SER A 551 33.56 -20.66 30.26
C SER A 551 32.74 -21.20 29.09
N VAL A 552 31.53 -20.66 28.91
CA VAL A 552 30.64 -21.06 27.81
C VAL A 552 31.27 -20.78 26.44
N PHE A 553 32.14 -19.77 26.34
CA PHE A 553 32.67 -19.26 25.06
C PHE A 553 34.20 -19.17 25.02
N SER A 554 34.91 -19.70 26.00
CA SER A 554 36.38 -19.68 26.01
C SER A 554 36.92 -20.72 26.99
N SER A 555 38.17 -21.12 26.80
CA SER A 555 38.92 -21.85 27.84
C SER A 555 40.26 -21.18 28.11
N THR A 556 40.67 -21.19 29.37
CA THR A 556 42.00 -20.73 29.76
C THR A 556 42.85 -21.90 30.20
N GLY A 557 44.15 -21.83 29.95
CA GLY A 557 45.06 -22.95 30.16
C GLY A 557 46.49 -22.63 29.74
N TRP A 558 47.30 -23.68 29.64
CA TRP A 558 48.67 -23.61 29.16
C TRP A 558 49.01 -24.84 28.32
N PHE A 559 50.10 -24.75 27.56
CA PHE A 559 50.63 -25.88 26.80
C PHE A 559 51.72 -26.61 27.58
N ASN A 560 51.86 -27.92 27.38
CA ASN A 560 52.95 -28.68 27.99
C ASN A 560 54.36 -28.27 27.49
N GLN A 561 54.44 -27.53 26.39
CA GLN A 561 55.68 -27.03 25.79
C GLN A 561 55.42 -25.67 25.14
N GLY A 562 56.39 -24.76 25.21
CA GLY A 562 56.34 -23.46 24.54
C GLY A 562 56.86 -23.52 23.11
N THR A 563 56.26 -22.75 22.20
CA THR A 563 56.83 -22.46 20.87
C THR A 563 56.57 -21.01 20.50
N PRO A 564 57.52 -20.31 19.84
CA PRO A 564 57.38 -18.90 19.47
C PRO A 564 56.24 -18.62 18.50
N LEU A 565 55.61 -19.66 17.94
CA LEU A 565 54.46 -19.58 17.05
C LEU A 565 53.13 -19.40 17.81
N LEU A 566 53.08 -19.68 19.12
CA LEU A 566 51.88 -19.52 19.95
C LEU A 566 51.79 -18.06 20.41
N ARG A 567 50.95 -17.28 19.73
CA ARG A 567 50.73 -15.86 20.00
C ARG A 567 49.25 -15.55 19.82
N VAL A 568 48.84 -14.39 20.33
CA VAL A 568 47.51 -13.86 20.05
C VAL A 568 47.29 -13.77 18.53
N GLY A 569 46.19 -14.35 18.07
CA GLY A 569 45.83 -14.46 16.65
C GLY A 569 46.38 -15.69 15.92
N SER A 570 47.13 -16.57 16.59
CA SER A 570 47.52 -17.86 15.98
C SER A 570 46.36 -18.86 16.03
N THR A 571 46.15 -19.60 14.95
CA THR A 571 45.09 -20.63 14.85
C THR A 571 45.69 -22.03 14.98
N LEU A 572 45.15 -22.85 15.87
CA LEU A 572 45.66 -24.19 16.19
C LEU A 572 44.70 -25.27 15.71
N LEU A 573 45.23 -26.28 15.03
CA LEU A 573 44.47 -27.49 14.70
C LEU A 573 44.58 -28.46 15.86
N VAL A 574 43.50 -28.59 16.62
CA VAL A 574 43.43 -29.42 17.80
C VAL A 574 42.74 -30.73 17.48
N ARG A 575 43.30 -31.83 17.96
CA ARG A 575 42.73 -33.17 17.86
C ARG A 575 42.31 -33.66 19.25
N SER A 576 41.01 -33.86 19.41
CA SER A 576 40.40 -34.55 20.55
C SER A 576 39.75 -35.84 20.05
N GLY A 577 40.29 -37.00 20.45
CA GLY A 577 39.86 -38.31 19.97
C GLY A 577 39.98 -38.47 18.45
N GLN A 578 38.85 -38.75 17.77
CA GLN A 578 38.74 -38.90 16.31
C GLN A 578 38.44 -37.57 15.59
N THR A 579 38.20 -36.48 16.33
CA THR A 579 37.77 -35.19 15.77
C THR A 579 38.92 -34.19 15.72
N GLN A 580 38.96 -33.39 14.66
CA GLN A 580 39.89 -32.27 14.50
C GLN A 580 39.10 -30.97 14.38
N LYS A 581 39.55 -29.92 15.06
CA LYS A 581 38.93 -28.59 15.03
C LYS A 581 39.99 -27.50 15.08
N TRP A 582 39.76 -26.39 14.39
CA TRP A 582 40.59 -25.20 14.48
C TRP A 582 40.11 -24.31 15.63
N VAL A 583 41.03 -23.74 16.39
CA VAL A 583 40.74 -22.80 17.49
C VAL A 583 41.79 -21.70 17.52
N SER A 584 41.38 -20.44 17.64
CA SER A 584 42.28 -19.28 17.75
C SER A 584 42.72 -19.02 19.20
N ILE A 585 43.90 -18.42 19.35
CA ILE A 585 44.39 -17.89 20.63
C ILE A 585 43.99 -16.42 20.73
N THR A 586 43.19 -16.07 21.73
CA THR A 586 42.65 -14.71 21.92
C THR A 586 43.48 -13.85 22.87
N ALA A 587 44.10 -14.45 23.88
CA ALA A 587 44.97 -13.76 24.81
C ALA A 587 46.15 -14.64 25.26
N VAL A 588 47.29 -14.00 25.46
CA VAL A 588 48.50 -14.59 26.06
C VAL A 588 49.04 -13.57 27.05
N ASP A 589 48.81 -13.81 28.35
CA ASP A 589 49.15 -12.88 29.42
C ASP A 589 50.58 -13.11 29.99
N ASP A 590 51.05 -14.36 29.96
CA ASP A 590 52.36 -14.82 30.44
C ASP A 590 52.96 -15.90 29.51
N ASP A 591 54.03 -16.60 29.90
CA ASP A 591 54.61 -17.69 29.11
C ASP A 591 53.54 -18.78 28.82
N PRO A 592 53.25 -19.10 27.53
CA PRO A 592 52.26 -20.12 27.16
C PRO A 592 52.51 -21.51 27.75
N ALA A 593 53.71 -21.79 28.25
CA ALA A 593 54.07 -23.05 28.88
C ALA A 593 54.01 -23.04 30.43
N GLN A 594 53.67 -21.91 31.06
CA GLN A 594 53.67 -21.78 32.50
C GLN A 594 52.46 -22.50 33.13
N ALA A 595 52.73 -23.47 34.01
CA ALA A 595 51.69 -24.19 34.72
C ALA A 595 51.06 -23.33 35.83
N VAL A 596 49.75 -23.47 36.03
CA VAL A 596 48.96 -22.74 37.03
C VAL A 596 48.14 -23.74 37.86
N GLU A 597 47.78 -23.39 39.11
CA GLU A 597 46.90 -24.20 39.95
C GLU A 597 45.48 -24.32 39.36
N GLU A 598 44.81 -25.45 39.60
CA GLU A 598 43.47 -25.76 39.08
C GLU A 598 42.44 -24.74 39.59
N GLY A 599 41.66 -24.14 38.67
CA GLY A 599 40.65 -23.13 38.99
C GLY A 599 41.13 -21.67 38.92
N VAL A 600 42.43 -21.43 38.71
CA VAL A 600 42.98 -20.09 38.43
C VAL A 600 43.07 -19.88 36.92
N GLN A 601 42.86 -18.65 36.45
CA GLN A 601 42.98 -18.29 35.04
C GLN A 601 44.39 -18.65 34.50
N GLY A 602 44.46 -19.44 33.42
CA GLY A 602 45.71 -19.82 32.76
C GLY A 602 46.29 -18.70 31.89
N PRO A 603 47.59 -18.78 31.53
CA PRO A 603 48.30 -17.75 30.76
C PRO A 603 47.82 -17.61 29.31
N VAL A 604 47.18 -18.64 28.75
CA VAL A 604 46.62 -18.64 27.39
C VAL A 604 45.10 -18.72 27.47
N THR A 605 44.43 -17.89 26.67
CA THR A 605 42.98 -17.98 26.44
C THR A 605 42.73 -18.41 25.00
N LEU A 606 41.91 -19.45 24.83
CA LEU A 606 41.42 -19.93 23.54
C LEU A 606 40.00 -19.44 23.30
N ALA A 607 39.67 -19.15 22.05
CA ALA A 607 38.34 -18.69 21.62
C ALA A 607 37.22 -19.71 21.86
N GLU A 608 37.55 -20.96 22.18
CA GLU A 608 36.57 -22.01 22.41
C GLU A 608 37.02 -22.96 23.54
N PRO A 609 36.05 -23.63 24.21
CA PRO A 609 36.38 -24.64 25.20
C PRO A 609 36.95 -25.91 24.55
N ILE A 610 38.18 -26.27 24.93
CA ILE A 610 38.85 -27.50 24.50
C ILE A 610 39.10 -28.41 25.71
N ASP A 611 38.86 -29.71 25.55
CA ASP A 611 39.17 -30.72 26.56
C ASP A 611 40.67 -30.77 26.90
N SER A 612 40.98 -30.89 28.19
CA SER A 612 42.35 -31.07 28.67
C SER A 612 42.95 -32.37 28.12
N GLY A 613 44.21 -32.34 27.67
CA GLY A 613 44.90 -33.45 27.04
C GLY A 613 44.75 -33.53 25.50
N SER A 614 44.05 -32.57 24.89
CA SER A 614 43.94 -32.49 23.43
C SER A 614 45.29 -32.19 22.77
N ILE A 615 45.58 -32.86 21.64
CA ILE A 615 46.88 -32.77 20.95
C ILE A 615 46.80 -31.74 19.83
N ILE A 616 47.75 -30.82 19.77
CA ILE A 616 47.90 -29.86 18.68
C ILE A 616 48.62 -30.54 17.51
N VAL A 617 48.01 -30.54 16.34
CA VAL A 617 48.48 -31.22 15.12
C VAL A 617 49.00 -30.23 14.08
N GLY A 618 48.55 -28.98 14.12
CA GLY A 618 49.00 -27.92 13.23
C GLY A 618 48.86 -26.55 13.87
N CYS A 619 49.60 -25.57 13.37
CA CYS A 619 49.54 -24.18 13.80
C CYS A 619 49.69 -23.28 12.58
N VAL A 620 48.77 -22.33 12.44
CA VAL A 620 48.88 -21.17 11.55
C VAL A 620 49.31 -19.98 12.40
N PRO A 621 50.51 -19.42 12.18
CA PRO A 621 50.99 -18.30 12.97
C PRO A 621 50.12 -17.04 12.82
N SER A 622 50.12 -16.18 13.83
CA SER A 622 49.43 -14.90 13.80
C SER A 622 50.01 -13.94 12.77
N PHE A 623 49.15 -13.19 12.07
CA PHE A 623 49.52 -11.99 11.31
C PHE A 623 49.00 -10.74 12.01
N SER A 624 49.90 -9.85 12.43
CA SER A 624 49.51 -8.55 12.98
C SER A 624 49.33 -7.54 11.85
N SER A 625 48.15 -6.94 11.71
CA SER A 625 47.87 -5.85 10.75
C SER A 625 48.36 -4.48 11.25
N THR A 626 48.82 -4.39 12.50
CA THR A 626 49.28 -3.13 13.10
C THR A 626 50.79 -3.00 12.98
N ILE A 627 51.24 -1.89 12.39
CA ILE A 627 52.67 -1.57 12.26
C ILE A 627 53.15 -0.84 13.53
N PRO A 628 54.19 -1.34 14.21
CA PRO A 628 54.83 -0.67 15.34
C PRO A 628 55.32 0.76 15.03
N SER A 629 55.32 1.63 16.05
CA SER A 629 55.63 3.06 15.89
C SER A 629 57.07 3.34 15.45
N ASP A 630 58.02 2.48 15.81
CA ASP A 630 59.42 2.52 15.38
C ASP A 630 59.56 2.22 13.88
N VAL A 631 58.86 1.22 13.37
CA VAL A 631 58.82 0.91 11.93
C VAL A 631 58.12 2.02 11.16
N MET A 632 57.05 2.59 11.71
CA MET A 632 56.38 3.75 11.12
C MET A 632 57.32 4.96 11.00
N ALA A 633 58.13 5.24 12.01
CA ALA A 633 59.13 6.31 11.94
C ALA A 633 60.20 6.04 10.86
N GLN A 634 60.63 4.78 10.69
CA GLN A 634 61.56 4.41 9.61
C GLN A 634 60.93 4.59 8.22
N ILE A 635 59.65 4.24 8.05
CA ILE A 635 58.91 4.47 6.81
C ILE A 635 58.83 5.96 6.50
N GLN A 636 58.46 6.78 7.47
CA GLN A 636 58.36 8.24 7.30
C GLN A 636 59.72 8.84 6.93
N SER A 637 60.81 8.37 7.55
CA SER A 637 62.17 8.79 7.19
C SER A 637 62.51 8.44 5.74
N ARG A 638 62.14 7.24 5.25
CA ARG A 638 62.40 6.85 3.85
C ARG A 638 61.60 7.70 2.86
N ILE A 639 60.33 7.98 3.17
CA ILE A 639 59.47 8.86 2.36
C ILE A 639 60.04 10.28 2.32
N LEU A 640 60.52 10.81 3.46
CA LEU A 640 61.16 12.13 3.53
C LEU A 640 62.42 12.22 2.66
N THR A 641 63.19 11.12 2.57
CA THR A 641 64.37 11.03 1.70
C THR A 641 64.06 10.63 0.25
N SER A 642 62.79 10.50 -0.13
CA SER A 642 62.36 10.08 -1.48
C SER A 642 62.89 8.70 -1.90
N ILE A 643 62.99 7.77 -0.94
CA ILE A 643 63.45 6.40 -1.18
C ILE A 643 62.27 5.45 -1.07
N GLY A 644 62.01 4.68 -2.14
CA GLY A 644 61.03 3.60 -2.11
C GLY A 644 61.44 2.46 -1.17
N PHE A 645 60.47 1.65 -0.76
CA PHE A 645 60.70 0.59 0.23
C PHE A 645 59.72 -0.57 0.06
N THR A 646 60.04 -1.70 0.68
CA THR A 646 59.11 -2.83 0.83
C THR A 646 58.95 -3.20 2.28
N LEU A 647 57.73 -3.59 2.66
CA LEU A 647 57.44 -4.10 4.00
C LEU A 647 57.32 -5.60 3.96
N TRP A 648 57.99 -6.22 4.91
CA TRP A 648 58.03 -7.66 5.09
C TRP A 648 57.55 -8.01 6.49
N TYR A 649 56.62 -8.95 6.57
CA TYR A 649 56.15 -9.54 7.81
C TYR A 649 56.81 -10.89 8.02
N ASP A 650 57.60 -11.02 9.07
CA ASP A 650 58.23 -12.26 9.50
C ASP A 650 57.36 -12.89 10.59
N TYR A 651 56.80 -14.07 10.31
CA TYR A 651 55.93 -14.77 11.25
C TYR A 651 56.69 -15.59 12.29
N ASN A 652 58.00 -15.76 12.13
CA ASN A 652 58.86 -16.47 13.07
C ASN A 652 60.26 -15.84 13.11
N PRO A 653 60.39 -14.58 13.54
CA PRO A 653 61.69 -13.91 13.59
C PRO A 653 62.57 -14.55 14.67
N LEU A 654 63.87 -14.66 14.37
CA LEU A 654 64.86 -15.29 15.27
C LEU A 654 64.95 -14.60 16.64
N ASP A 655 64.70 -13.29 16.69
CA ASP A 655 64.76 -12.48 17.90
C ASP A 655 63.42 -12.40 18.66
N GLN A 656 62.37 -13.01 18.09
CA GLN A 656 61.00 -13.07 18.61
C GLN A 656 60.34 -11.70 18.88
N ARG A 657 60.96 -10.60 18.42
CA ARG A 657 60.55 -9.21 18.71
C ARG A 657 60.30 -8.40 17.43
N THR A 658 61.14 -8.53 16.40
CA THR A 658 60.97 -7.75 15.16
C THR A 658 60.18 -8.53 14.10
N PHE A 659 58.86 -8.39 14.13
CA PHE A 659 57.95 -8.99 13.13
C PHE A 659 57.93 -8.23 11.81
N TRP A 660 58.19 -6.93 11.88
CA TRP A 660 58.14 -6.04 10.74
C TRP A 660 59.55 -5.64 10.34
N SER A 661 59.91 -5.87 9.07
CA SER A 661 61.19 -5.43 8.52
C SER A 661 61.01 -4.59 7.27
N LEU A 662 61.75 -3.48 7.22
CA LEU A 662 61.77 -2.54 6.11
C LEU A 662 62.96 -2.85 5.20
N ARG A 663 62.70 -3.15 3.93
CA ARG A 663 63.73 -3.43 2.93
C ARG A 663 63.69 -2.40 1.80
N ASN A 664 64.68 -2.46 0.91
CA ASN A 664 64.74 -1.59 -0.26
C ASN A 664 63.56 -1.85 -1.21
N ALA A 665 63.30 -0.89 -2.10
CA ALA A 665 62.24 -1.01 -3.09
C ALA A 665 62.45 -2.25 -3.98
N GLU A 666 61.43 -3.10 -4.04
CA GLU A 666 61.35 -4.24 -4.94
C GLU A 666 59.93 -4.31 -5.50
N ASN A 667 59.81 -4.77 -6.74
CA ASN A 667 58.49 -4.98 -7.35
C ASN A 667 57.70 -6.01 -6.55
N ILE A 668 56.41 -5.74 -6.38
CA ILE A 668 55.47 -6.67 -5.76
C ILE A 668 54.58 -7.30 -6.83
N ASP A 669 54.58 -8.63 -6.84
CA ASP A 669 53.73 -9.44 -7.70
C ASP A 669 52.43 -9.81 -6.96
N THR A 670 51.49 -10.36 -7.71
CA THR A 670 50.26 -10.97 -7.20
C THR A 670 50.52 -12.24 -6.39
N GLN A 671 51.64 -12.92 -6.61
CA GLN A 671 52.05 -14.07 -5.81
C GLN A 671 52.81 -13.64 -4.54
N PRO A 672 52.60 -14.30 -3.39
CA PRO A 672 53.34 -14.00 -2.18
C PRO A 672 54.83 -14.28 -2.42
N GLN A 673 55.65 -13.25 -2.24
CA GLN A 673 57.11 -13.35 -2.34
C GLN A 673 57.68 -13.48 -0.94
N VAL A 674 58.53 -14.49 -0.75
CA VAL A 674 58.96 -14.93 0.58
C VAL A 674 60.45 -15.17 0.64
N VAL A 675 61.06 -14.87 1.78
CA VAL A 675 62.47 -15.13 2.08
C VAL A 675 62.55 -15.65 3.51
N GLY A 676 62.81 -16.95 3.69
CA GLY A 676 62.68 -17.60 4.99
C GLY A 676 61.23 -17.54 5.48
N SER A 677 61.02 -17.06 6.71
CA SER A 677 59.70 -16.81 7.29
C SER A 677 59.15 -15.40 7.02
N ALA A 678 59.91 -14.55 6.30
CA ALA A 678 59.47 -13.20 5.95
C ALA A 678 58.66 -13.19 4.65
N ILE A 679 57.45 -12.62 4.70
CA ILE A 679 56.51 -12.48 3.59
C ILE A 679 56.43 -11.02 3.19
N LYS A 680 56.60 -10.70 1.91
CA LYS A 680 56.42 -9.34 1.41
C LYS A 680 54.94 -8.99 1.30
N VAL A 681 54.52 -7.96 2.05
CA VAL A 681 53.11 -7.55 2.15
C VAL A 681 52.82 -6.20 1.51
N PHE A 682 53.85 -5.39 1.27
CA PHE A 682 53.67 -4.05 0.71
C PHE A 682 54.90 -3.60 -0.07
N SER A 683 54.67 -2.79 -1.12
CA SER A 683 55.72 -2.08 -1.84
C SER A 683 55.31 -0.63 -2.07
N CYS A 684 56.28 0.26 -1.87
CA CYS A 684 56.18 1.68 -2.13
C CYS A 684 57.27 2.05 -3.14
N GLU A 685 56.85 2.48 -4.33
CA GLU A 685 57.73 2.93 -5.40
C GLU A 685 57.67 4.45 -5.50
N TYR A 686 58.84 5.08 -5.56
CA TYR A 686 58.98 6.50 -5.86
C TYR A 686 59.42 6.66 -7.31
N LEU A 687 58.56 7.28 -8.13
CA LEU A 687 58.91 7.69 -9.48
C LEU A 687 59.32 9.17 -9.42
N PRO A 688 60.60 9.51 -9.68
CA PRO A 688 61.09 10.88 -9.61
C PRO A 688 60.22 11.84 -10.42
N ASP A 689 59.87 12.98 -9.82
CA ASP A 689 59.09 14.06 -10.43
C ASP A 689 57.68 13.68 -10.94
N ALA A 690 57.15 12.51 -10.53
CA ALA A 690 55.84 12.04 -10.96
C ALA A 690 54.92 11.68 -9.77
N ILE A 691 55.09 10.49 -9.20
CA ILE A 691 54.10 9.88 -8.29
C ILE A 691 54.77 9.00 -7.23
N TRP A 692 54.10 8.87 -6.09
CA TRP A 692 54.27 7.74 -5.18
C TRP A 692 53.26 6.65 -5.56
N ARG A 693 53.74 5.42 -5.77
CA ARG A 693 52.88 4.25 -6.00
C ARG A 693 52.94 3.31 -4.81
N PHE A 694 51.83 3.19 -4.11
CA PHE A 694 51.63 2.26 -3.01
C PHE A 694 50.94 1.00 -3.55
N THR A 695 51.49 -0.17 -3.28
CA THR A 695 50.96 -1.44 -3.80
C THR A 695 50.97 -2.52 -2.73
N SER A 696 49.85 -3.22 -2.58
CA SER A 696 49.74 -4.45 -1.78
C SER A 696 49.20 -5.62 -2.62
N PRO A 697 49.64 -6.85 -2.34
CA PRO A 697 49.04 -8.04 -2.92
C PRO A 697 47.69 -8.28 -2.24
N GLY A 698 46.71 -8.76 -2.99
CA GLY A 698 45.38 -9.09 -2.52
C GLY A 698 44.96 -10.49 -2.96
N LEU A 699 44.19 -11.16 -2.12
CA LEU A 699 43.56 -12.44 -2.38
C LEU A 699 42.09 -12.34 -2.00
N ARG A 700 41.21 -12.52 -2.99
CA ARG A 700 39.77 -12.50 -2.80
C ARG A 700 39.21 -13.89 -3.07
N TYR A 701 38.33 -14.34 -2.19
CA TYR A 701 37.53 -15.54 -2.41
C TYR A 701 36.20 -15.15 -3.03
N THR A 702 35.81 -15.81 -4.11
CA THR A 702 34.57 -15.52 -4.85
C THR A 702 33.77 -16.79 -5.05
N PHE A 703 32.47 -16.71 -4.82
CA PHE A 703 31.53 -17.79 -5.09
C PHE A 703 30.67 -17.43 -6.29
N GLU A 704 30.50 -18.35 -7.22
CA GLU A 704 29.74 -18.15 -8.46
C GLU A 704 28.65 -19.20 -8.62
N SER A 705 27.46 -18.79 -9.06
CA SER A 705 26.42 -19.68 -9.57
C SER A 705 26.13 -19.32 -11.02
N VAL A 706 26.36 -20.25 -11.93
CA VAL A 706 26.32 -19.98 -13.38
C VAL A 706 24.88 -19.72 -13.85
N LYS A 707 23.94 -20.57 -13.42
CA LYS A 707 22.57 -20.64 -13.94
C LYS A 707 21.52 -20.41 -12.85
N ASN A 708 21.67 -21.02 -11.69
CA ASN A 708 20.53 -21.22 -10.78
C ASN A 708 20.29 -20.04 -9.82
N VAL A 709 21.35 -19.45 -9.28
CA VAL A 709 21.27 -18.41 -8.26
C VAL A 709 21.81 -17.10 -8.80
N ARG A 710 21.16 -16.01 -8.40
CA ARG A 710 21.61 -14.65 -8.60
C ARG A 710 21.77 -14.00 -7.24
N PHE A 711 22.97 -13.53 -6.94
CA PHE A 711 23.29 -12.87 -5.69
C PHE A 711 22.88 -11.41 -5.76
N PHE A 712 22.16 -10.99 -4.74
CA PHE A 712 21.89 -9.60 -4.42
C PHE A 712 22.36 -9.36 -2.99
N PHE A 713 23.19 -8.35 -2.78
CA PHE A 713 23.72 -8.01 -1.48
C PHE A 713 23.80 -6.48 -1.38
N ASP A 714 23.12 -5.91 -0.38
CA ASP A 714 22.97 -4.47 -0.20
C ASP A 714 24.00 -3.87 0.78
N GLY A 715 24.83 -4.72 1.40
CA GLY A 715 25.84 -4.30 2.37
C GLY A 715 25.33 -4.14 3.80
N ALA A 716 24.05 -4.40 4.06
CA ALA A 716 23.50 -4.34 5.41
C ALA A 716 23.98 -5.53 6.25
N LYS A 717 24.41 -5.25 7.48
CA LYS A 717 24.70 -6.28 8.48
C LYS A 717 23.52 -6.32 9.46
N ALA A 718 22.81 -7.45 9.51
CA ALA A 718 21.82 -7.67 10.55
C ALA A 718 22.54 -7.96 11.87
N VAL A 719 21.98 -7.53 12.99
CA VAL A 719 22.51 -7.87 14.33
C VAL A 719 21.44 -8.70 15.03
N ASP A 720 21.83 -9.87 15.53
CA ASP A 720 20.94 -10.68 16.34
C ASP A 720 20.71 -9.97 17.69
N TYR A 721 19.46 -9.62 17.98
CA TYR A 721 19.07 -8.90 19.19
C TYR A 721 19.32 -9.70 20.48
N SER A 722 19.48 -11.02 20.39
CA SER A 722 19.68 -11.90 21.54
C SER A 722 21.15 -12.11 21.90
N THR A 723 22.03 -12.18 20.90
CA THR A 723 23.48 -12.41 21.08
C THR A 723 24.31 -11.13 20.93
N GLY A 724 23.76 -10.09 20.30
CA GLY A 724 24.47 -8.87 19.95
C GLY A 724 25.52 -9.05 18.84
N GLN A 725 25.59 -10.24 18.23
CA GLN A 725 26.52 -10.57 17.16
C GLN A 725 25.95 -10.20 15.79
N ALA A 726 26.84 -9.82 14.86
CA ALA A 726 26.45 -9.58 13.48
C ALA A 726 26.06 -10.92 12.82
N HIS A 727 24.85 -11.00 12.30
CA HIS A 727 24.39 -12.11 11.49
C HIS A 727 24.64 -11.79 10.02
N PHE A 728 25.40 -12.66 9.34
CA PHE A 728 25.78 -12.49 7.94
C PHE A 728 24.95 -13.41 7.04
N ASP A 729 24.69 -12.93 5.82
CA ASP A 729 24.26 -13.82 4.74
C ASP A 729 25.34 -14.87 4.51
N ARG A 730 24.93 -16.14 4.43
CA ARG A 730 25.87 -17.26 4.35
C ARG A 730 25.62 -18.16 3.16
N ILE A 731 26.71 -18.66 2.59
CA ILE A 731 26.70 -19.74 1.61
C ILE A 731 27.10 -21.02 2.33
N LYS A 732 26.19 -21.99 2.36
CA LYS A 732 26.43 -23.30 2.99
C LYS A 732 26.70 -24.36 1.93
N ILE A 733 27.88 -24.97 2.03
CA ILE A 733 28.30 -26.11 1.24
C ILE A 733 28.02 -27.36 2.06
N LEU A 734 27.10 -28.19 1.56
CA LEU A 734 26.54 -29.30 2.32
C LEU A 734 27.53 -30.47 2.47
N ARG A 735 27.50 -31.14 3.62
CA ARG A 735 28.32 -32.32 3.97
C ARG A 735 28.25 -33.49 2.99
N TYR A 736 27.20 -33.53 2.18
CA TYR A 736 26.95 -34.61 1.23
C TYR A 736 27.65 -34.37 -0.12
N ASN A 737 28.17 -33.18 -0.37
CA ASN A 737 28.98 -32.91 -1.55
C ASN A 737 30.22 -33.80 -1.52
N ALA A 738 30.61 -34.33 -2.68
CA ALA A 738 31.75 -35.23 -2.79
C ALA A 738 33.06 -34.45 -2.63
N ASP A 739 33.94 -34.95 -1.76
CA ASP A 739 35.34 -34.54 -1.68
C ASP A 739 36.06 -35.00 -2.97
N LEU A 740 36.74 -34.06 -3.63
CA LEU A 740 37.46 -34.29 -4.89
C LEU A 740 38.63 -35.28 -4.74
N LEU A 741 39.17 -35.46 -3.53
CA LEU A 741 40.29 -36.36 -3.27
C LEU A 741 39.84 -37.80 -2.94
N SER A 742 38.78 -37.95 -2.13
CA SER A 742 38.34 -39.26 -1.63
C SER A 742 37.07 -39.81 -2.30
N GLY A 743 36.28 -38.95 -2.97
CA GLY A 743 34.98 -39.30 -3.54
C GLY A 743 33.87 -39.57 -2.50
N LEU A 744 34.18 -39.48 -1.21
CA LEU A 744 33.22 -39.58 -0.11
C LEU A 744 32.60 -38.21 0.17
N GLY A 745 31.49 -38.16 0.91
CA GLY A 745 30.93 -36.88 1.35
C GLY A 745 31.91 -36.10 2.23
N LEU A 746 31.89 -34.77 2.14
CA LEU A 746 32.68 -33.83 2.95
C LEU A 746 32.57 -34.06 4.48
N GLY A 747 31.53 -34.74 4.95
CA GLY A 747 31.38 -35.21 6.33
C GLY A 747 30.88 -34.15 7.32
N ARG A 748 31.05 -32.86 7.01
CA ARG A 748 30.46 -31.71 7.70
C ARG A 748 30.09 -30.61 6.71
N ASP A 749 29.21 -29.71 7.13
CA ASP A 749 28.83 -28.54 6.34
C ASP A 749 29.94 -27.47 6.47
N TYR A 750 30.26 -26.80 5.37
CA TYR A 750 31.18 -25.67 5.34
C TYR A 750 30.39 -24.40 5.06
N GLU A 751 30.57 -23.37 5.87
CA GLU A 751 29.84 -22.12 5.76
C GLU A 751 30.81 -20.98 5.39
N LEU A 752 30.36 -20.09 4.51
CA LEU A 752 31.08 -18.91 4.04
C LEU A 752 30.20 -17.68 4.25
N ALA A 753 30.76 -16.57 4.72
CA ALA A 753 30.06 -15.31 4.88
C ALA A 753 30.11 -14.49 3.58
N VAL A 754 28.99 -13.89 3.19
CA VAL A 754 28.89 -12.99 2.03
C VAL A 754 29.34 -11.59 2.44
N THR A 755 30.23 -10.98 1.66
CA THR A 755 30.86 -9.69 2.04
C THR A 755 30.67 -8.57 1.05
N LYS A 756 30.71 -8.83 -0.26
CA LYS A 756 30.63 -7.75 -1.27
C LYS A 756 30.14 -8.24 -2.63
N THR A 757 29.31 -7.43 -3.30
CA THR A 757 28.97 -7.61 -4.72
C THR A 757 30.17 -7.39 -5.62
N ILE A 758 30.41 -8.31 -6.55
CA ILE A 758 31.45 -8.12 -7.56
C ILE A 758 30.95 -7.13 -8.61
N THR A 759 31.66 -6.02 -8.78
CA THR A 759 31.35 -5.01 -9.80
C THR A 759 32.38 -5.07 -10.93
N TYR A 760 31.90 -4.94 -12.16
CA TYR A 760 32.73 -4.73 -13.35
C TYR A 760 33.35 -3.33 -13.33
N SER A 761 34.34 -3.10 -14.21
CA SER A 761 35.02 -1.80 -14.34
C SER A 761 34.11 -0.66 -14.83
N ASP A 762 32.94 -0.99 -15.38
CA ASP A 762 31.89 -0.04 -15.80
C ASP A 762 30.92 0.33 -14.66
N GLY A 763 31.08 -0.26 -13.48
CA GLY A 763 30.25 -0.01 -12.29
C GLY A 763 29.01 -0.90 -12.16
N TYR A 764 28.73 -1.80 -13.11
CA TYR A 764 27.62 -2.74 -12.98
C TYR A 764 28.01 -3.95 -12.11
N ALA A 765 27.10 -4.37 -11.22
CA ALA A 765 27.28 -5.58 -10.43
C ALA A 765 27.06 -6.83 -11.28
N ASP A 766 27.92 -7.85 -11.10
CA ASP A 766 27.71 -9.18 -11.63
C ASP A 766 26.83 -9.98 -10.68
N PRO A 767 25.54 -10.21 -10.99
CA PRO A 767 24.65 -10.94 -10.11
C PRO A 767 24.98 -12.44 -10.04
N ARG A 768 25.93 -12.95 -10.83
CA ARG A 768 26.31 -14.37 -10.78
C ARG A 768 27.39 -14.66 -9.76
N ARG A 769 28.13 -13.63 -9.34
CA ARG A 769 29.34 -13.75 -8.53
C ARG A 769 29.26 -12.87 -7.30
N ILE A 770 29.72 -13.42 -6.17
CA ILE A 770 29.74 -12.71 -4.90
C ILE A 770 31.09 -12.93 -4.20
N ALA A 771 31.62 -11.89 -3.56
CA ALA A 771 32.78 -12.03 -2.70
C ALA A 771 32.35 -12.67 -1.38
N VAL A 772 33.14 -13.63 -0.92
CA VAL A 772 32.90 -14.37 0.31
C VAL A 772 34.15 -14.38 1.17
N GLU A 773 33.95 -14.54 2.47
CA GLU A 773 35.00 -14.72 3.47
C GLU A 773 34.69 -15.96 4.32
N PHE A 774 35.70 -16.46 5.01
CA PHE A 774 35.50 -17.54 5.98
C PHE A 774 34.79 -16.97 7.21
N ILE A 775 33.93 -17.78 7.83
CA ILE A 775 33.21 -17.36 9.03
C ILE A 775 34.21 -17.12 10.17
N ASP A 776 33.98 -16.00 10.85
CA ASP A 776 34.62 -15.57 12.07
C ASP A 776 33.46 -15.22 13.03
N SER A 777 33.17 -16.14 13.95
CA SER A 777 31.97 -16.05 14.81
C SER A 777 32.18 -15.10 15.99
N ASP A 778 33.41 -14.88 16.43
CA ASP A 778 33.74 -14.01 17.57
C ASP A 778 34.19 -12.60 17.15
N GLY A 779 34.43 -12.40 15.84
CA GLY A 779 34.80 -11.13 15.25
C GLY A 779 36.23 -10.72 15.59
N ASP A 780 37.10 -11.67 15.94
CA ASP A 780 38.50 -11.42 16.30
C ASP A 780 39.41 -11.14 15.07
N GLY A 781 38.87 -11.28 13.85
CA GLY A 781 39.56 -11.11 12.58
C GLY A 781 40.29 -12.36 12.10
N VAL A 782 40.16 -13.48 12.82
CA VAL A 782 40.73 -14.78 12.50
C VAL A 782 39.60 -15.74 12.12
N PRO A 783 39.65 -16.37 10.94
CA PRO A 783 38.66 -17.37 10.56
C PRO A 783 38.58 -18.55 11.54
N ASP A 784 37.36 -18.97 11.87
CA ASP A 784 37.10 -20.16 12.69
C ASP A 784 37.66 -21.43 12.01
N ASP A 785 37.52 -21.52 10.69
CA ASP A 785 38.07 -22.60 9.87
C ASP A 785 38.84 -22.07 8.65
N PRO A 786 40.14 -21.76 8.81
CA PRO A 786 40.98 -21.25 7.73
C PRO A 786 41.27 -22.30 6.65
N ASP A 787 40.93 -23.58 6.86
CA ASP A 787 41.19 -24.68 5.92
C ASP A 787 40.07 -24.87 4.88
N THR A 788 38.95 -24.16 5.04
CA THR A 788 37.71 -24.40 4.30
C THR A 788 37.91 -24.51 2.79
N TYR A 789 38.67 -23.60 2.17
CA TYR A 789 38.92 -23.62 0.73
C TYR A 789 39.53 -24.95 0.26
N TYR A 790 40.58 -25.42 0.93
CA TYR A 790 41.32 -26.65 0.55
C TYR A 790 40.63 -27.96 0.91
N ARG A 791 39.51 -27.89 1.62
CA ARG A 791 38.67 -29.06 1.91
C ARG A 791 37.54 -29.20 0.90
N VAL A 792 37.11 -28.09 0.31
CA VAL A 792 35.96 -28.04 -0.60
C VAL A 792 36.37 -28.03 -2.06
N THR A 793 37.55 -27.49 -2.39
CA THR A 793 38.16 -27.48 -3.72
C THR A 793 39.41 -28.33 -3.74
#